data_AF-A0A397FWX4-F1
#
_entry.id   AF-A0A397FWX4-F1
#
_cell.length_a   1.000
_cell.length_b   1.000
_cell.length_c   1.000
_cell.angle_alpha   90.00
_cell.angle_beta   90.00
_cell.angle_gamma   90.00
#
_symmetry.space_group_name_H-M   'P 1'
#
loop_
_entity.id
_entity.type
_entity.pdbx_description
1 polymer ?
#
loop_
_entity_poly.entity_id
_entity_poly.type
_entity_poly.pdbx_seq_one_letter_code
_entity_poly.pdbx_strand_id
1 'polypeptide(L)'
;MHDDQDDQLRKSLVETPATNSATSTPGPERYSVDDGSSNRQGAGSDDKPKPPKPSVPLQRSVYIVFLTLLYGAAALYAWVIICILTYHPIGANGYGHGELNRILSGPHLGTTTVPEYLDALFAKSERYLRAARIIQSLVSVLTIPLTSAVCSQAAVVYIQQKRGDKRPTLRQSMALADKGWTDLVLLKNLVFGGWNKYRSSLLLFALFLHLLGAAISPVQQIFLSFKTIKRLRYPVSLTQITDFTDLFPDRGPDIGLDATKLRATLASTVNTVVQPRLWSSGNGTVSLDDKSYQTYSELQTKSQNTLANISTITDPFWAELPTSTNTGLLRQFAPRINSTAIWENNSAAILPEDCNSLSDAFYLHYEYGQEDDAPFQYSVEICMPGNMSESPWKNQLSRQDLSEELYFKMNFLGGGGMLDYVPRAGTYWRKLTLHTTTGYFELPNYANGQVPGLFIEESPFDKNPRNLTPRDLDNNTAWTTLNATLNVINAGDKGPLLNIAMALFGEGSFADVQHTVLAAYANSGIIYDGCIGIIPFIPLLDDPHSSFKVSPGNPCLTGSGTGDREYNDDVMHAIVANYFFLFSGDPTYGPTSERVQNAFASAAFLASDMFMTNNYHEQSISISYDMGADVQIPHISCVGIIFVTVLLGLDLACLLALSLYSAWIPRWTGTLDSFAMLRIGACISEKVPLLAARHVERIKILDETPGWMGNASDGEIGELCLGGEGPLEKTQRYRSYDTDHATQAMATRKPSGPIRQEGYSDSLAPGESV
;
A
#
# COMPACT_ATOMS: atom_id res chain seq x y z
N MET A 1 -1.68 11.53 33.99
CA MET A 1 -2.84 11.84 34.85
C MET A 1 -3.27 10.51 35.47
N HIS A 2 -2.76 10.27 36.68
CA HIS A 2 -3.24 9.24 37.59
C HIS A 2 -4.63 9.65 38.10
N ASP A 3 -5.51 8.68 38.32
CA ASP A 3 -6.01 8.39 39.67
C ASP A 3 -6.85 7.11 39.67
N ASP A 4 -6.32 6.12 40.40
CA ASP A 4 -7.07 5.13 41.16
C ASP A 4 -7.66 5.81 42.42
N GLN A 5 -8.77 5.30 42.94
CA GLN A 5 -9.03 5.05 44.37
C GLN A 5 -10.47 4.53 44.54
N ASP A 6 -10.65 3.26 44.93
CA ASP A 6 -10.70 2.74 46.32
C ASP A 6 -12.15 2.75 46.85
N ASP A 7 -12.68 1.84 47.67
CA ASP A 7 -12.26 0.55 48.22
C ASP A 7 -13.42 0.07 49.15
N GLN A 8 -13.31 -1.15 49.68
CA GLN A 8 -13.91 -1.72 50.92
C GLN A 8 -15.23 -2.53 50.81
N LEU A 9 -15.39 -3.74 51.41
CA LEU A 9 -14.58 -4.46 52.41
C LEU A 9 -14.89 -5.97 52.54
N ARG A 10 -13.82 -6.78 52.62
CA ARG A 10 -13.49 -7.99 53.45
C ARG A 10 -14.52 -9.05 53.90
N LYS A 11 -14.10 -10.32 53.76
CA LYS A 11 -13.51 -11.22 54.82
C LYS A 11 -12.92 -12.50 54.18
N SER A 12 -11.59 -12.65 54.14
CA SER A 12 -10.68 -13.39 55.06
C SER A 12 -10.35 -14.86 54.70
N LEU A 13 -9.10 -15.07 54.26
CA LEU A 13 -8.06 -16.08 54.64
C LEU A 13 -8.43 -17.61 54.62
N VAL A 14 -7.63 -18.60 54.20
CA VAL A 14 -6.18 -18.79 53.89
C VAL A 14 -5.98 -20.13 53.13
N GLU A 15 -5.03 -20.11 52.19
CA GLU A 15 -4.06 -21.10 51.64
C GLU A 15 -4.28 -22.64 51.51
N THR A 16 -4.06 -23.09 50.25
CA THR A 16 -3.25 -24.25 49.75
C THR A 16 -3.73 -25.71 49.95
N PRO A 17 -3.13 -26.73 49.26
CA PRO A 17 -2.72 -26.87 47.85
C PRO A 17 -3.20 -28.22 47.23
N ALA A 18 -2.62 -28.59 46.08
CA ALA A 18 -2.94 -29.74 45.24
C ALA A 18 -2.51 -31.13 45.75
N THR A 19 -2.93 -32.14 44.97
CA THR A 19 -2.40 -33.51 44.70
C THR A 19 -2.92 -34.76 45.46
N ASN A 20 -3.44 -35.69 44.64
CA ASN A 20 -3.25 -37.16 44.57
C ASN A 20 -3.77 -38.15 45.64
N SER A 21 -4.57 -39.11 45.12
CA SER A 21 -4.53 -40.58 45.31
C SER A 21 -5.11 -41.29 46.56
N ALA A 22 -5.47 -42.58 46.32
CA ALA A 22 -5.96 -43.67 47.20
C ALA A 22 -7.50 -43.73 47.38
N THR A 23 -8.25 -44.76 46.97
CA THR A 23 -8.25 -46.21 47.29
C THR A 23 -8.52 -46.51 48.77
N SER A 24 -9.69 -47.10 49.10
CA SER A 24 -9.86 -48.46 49.66
C SER A 24 -11.06 -48.65 50.62
N THR A 25 -11.98 -49.58 50.25
CA THR A 25 -12.68 -50.64 51.07
C THR A 25 -13.68 -50.27 52.19
N PRO A 26 -14.50 -51.22 52.75
CA PRO A 26 -14.77 -52.64 52.41
C PRO A 26 -16.26 -53.09 52.45
N GLY A 27 -16.53 -54.35 52.05
CA GLY A 27 -17.45 -55.23 52.80
C GLY A 27 -18.61 -55.90 52.03
N PRO A 28 -19.06 -57.10 52.46
CA PRO A 28 -19.29 -58.24 51.55
C PRO A 28 -20.71 -58.83 51.58
N GLU A 29 -21.07 -59.67 50.61
CA GLU A 29 -22.19 -60.62 50.76
C GLU A 29 -22.00 -61.92 49.98
N ARG A 30 -22.68 -62.97 50.47
CA ARG A 30 -22.28 -64.39 50.49
C ARG A 30 -22.83 -65.26 49.35
N TYR A 31 -22.08 -66.32 49.08
CA TYR A 31 -22.43 -67.71 48.73
C TYR A 31 -23.89 -68.11 48.43
N SER A 32 -24.06 -68.88 47.34
CA SER A 32 -24.71 -70.20 47.40
C SER A 32 -24.14 -71.14 46.31
N VAL A 33 -24.02 -72.41 46.69
CA VAL A 33 -23.48 -73.56 45.96
C VAL A 33 -24.67 -74.45 45.62
N ASP A 34 -24.65 -75.13 44.46
CA ASP A 34 -25.28 -76.45 44.33
C ASP A 34 -24.51 -77.32 43.34
N ASP A 35 -24.14 -78.51 43.83
CA ASP A 35 -23.53 -79.64 43.14
C ASP A 35 -24.61 -80.59 42.60
N GLY A 36 -24.28 -81.39 41.58
CA GLY A 36 -25.09 -82.58 41.27
C GLY A 36 -24.78 -83.28 39.94
N SER A 37 -23.87 -84.26 39.96
CA SER A 37 -23.64 -85.23 38.88
C SER A 37 -24.40 -86.54 39.15
N SER A 38 -24.99 -87.18 38.13
CA SER A 38 -24.60 -88.53 37.67
C SER A 38 -25.57 -89.18 36.64
N ASN A 39 -24.97 -89.57 35.50
CA ASN A 39 -25.13 -90.76 34.65
C ASN A 39 -26.48 -91.50 34.43
N ARG A 40 -26.76 -91.76 33.14
CA ARG A 40 -27.04 -93.12 32.62
C ARG A 40 -26.70 -93.28 31.13
N GLN A 41 -26.15 -94.45 30.81
CA GLN A 41 -25.65 -94.93 29.51
C GLN A 41 -26.76 -95.18 28.48
N GLY A 42 -26.41 -95.07 27.19
CA GLY A 42 -27.16 -95.59 26.06
C GLY A 42 -26.34 -95.53 24.77
N ALA A 43 -26.07 -96.68 24.16
CA ALA A 43 -25.28 -96.86 22.96
C ALA A 43 -25.97 -96.29 21.71
N GLY A 44 -25.17 -95.78 20.76
CA GLY A 44 -25.62 -95.37 19.43
C GLY A 44 -24.44 -94.82 18.62
N SER A 45 -23.92 -95.64 17.71
CA SER A 45 -23.02 -95.20 16.65
C SER A 45 -23.75 -94.22 15.75
N ASP A 46 -23.27 -92.98 15.68
CA ASP A 46 -23.56 -92.06 14.59
C ASP A 46 -22.27 -91.30 14.30
N ASP A 47 -21.59 -91.72 13.22
CA ASP A 47 -20.60 -90.91 12.52
C ASP A 47 -21.30 -89.66 11.97
N LYS A 48 -21.53 -88.67 12.84
CA LYS A 48 -21.88 -87.33 12.39
C LYS A 48 -20.60 -86.69 11.86
N PRO A 49 -20.56 -86.26 10.58
CA PRO A 49 -19.41 -85.54 10.06
C PRO A 49 -19.18 -84.31 10.94
N LYS A 50 -17.97 -84.16 11.48
CA LYS A 50 -17.57 -82.95 12.21
C LYS A 50 -17.97 -81.73 11.36
N PRO A 51 -18.66 -80.73 11.93
CA PRO A 51 -19.07 -79.55 11.17
C PRO A 51 -17.83 -78.96 10.47
N PRO A 52 -17.96 -78.53 9.21
CA PRO A 52 -16.83 -77.98 8.47
C PRO A 52 -16.27 -76.81 9.28
N LYS A 53 -14.95 -76.86 9.50
CA LYS A 53 -14.25 -75.83 10.28
C LYS A 53 -14.55 -74.46 9.64
N PRO A 54 -14.88 -73.43 10.44
CA PRO A 54 -15.18 -72.10 9.93
C PRO A 54 -14.04 -71.59 9.04
N SER A 55 -14.38 -71.08 7.86
CA SER A 55 -13.40 -70.53 6.90
C SER A 55 -13.94 -69.30 6.18
N VAL A 56 -13.05 -68.34 5.89
CA VAL A 56 -13.36 -67.08 5.20
C VAL A 56 -12.36 -66.78 4.08
N PRO A 57 -12.78 -66.12 2.98
CA PRO A 57 -11.85 -65.59 1.98
C PRO A 57 -11.11 -64.36 2.53
N LEU A 58 -9.88 -64.14 2.06
CA LEU A 58 -9.11 -62.94 2.38
C LEU A 58 -9.78 -61.69 1.79
N GLN A 59 -9.95 -60.65 2.60
CA GLN A 59 -10.60 -59.41 2.19
C GLN A 59 -9.59 -58.34 1.77
N ARG A 60 -10.01 -57.48 0.83
CA ARG A 60 -9.34 -56.21 0.52
C ARG A 60 -10.03 -55.12 1.32
N SER A 61 -9.28 -54.11 1.78
CA SER A 61 -9.92 -52.87 2.25
C SER A 61 -9.37 -51.67 1.49
N VAL A 62 -10.28 -50.86 0.99
CA VAL A 62 -10.00 -49.71 0.09
C VAL A 62 -10.12 -48.38 0.86
N TYR A 63 -10.63 -48.41 2.09
CA TYR A 63 -10.87 -47.21 2.90
C TYR A 63 -9.62 -46.35 3.08
N ILE A 64 -8.43 -46.96 3.21
CA ILE A 64 -7.18 -46.21 3.34
C ILE A 64 -6.85 -45.41 2.08
N VAL A 65 -7.22 -45.90 0.89
CA VAL A 65 -7.06 -45.18 -0.38
C VAL A 65 -7.94 -43.93 -0.37
N PHE A 66 -9.19 -44.05 0.08
CA PHE A 66 -10.10 -42.90 0.20
C PHE A 66 -9.55 -41.83 1.15
N LEU A 67 -9.02 -42.23 2.32
CA LEU A 67 -8.37 -41.31 3.24
C LEU A 67 -7.15 -40.63 2.63
N THR A 68 -6.30 -41.37 1.89
CA THR A 68 -5.14 -40.77 1.21
C THR A 68 -5.54 -39.78 0.11
N LEU A 69 -6.63 -40.06 -0.63
CA LEU A 69 -7.14 -39.14 -1.65
C LEU A 69 -7.72 -37.86 -1.03
N LEU A 70 -8.48 -37.99 0.06
CA LEU A 70 -9.03 -36.84 0.78
C LEU A 70 -7.91 -35.95 1.35
N TYR A 71 -6.88 -36.56 1.95
CA TYR A 71 -5.69 -35.86 2.42
C TYR A 71 -4.95 -35.17 1.27
N GLY A 72 -4.70 -35.88 0.16
CA GLY A 72 -4.03 -35.32 -1.00
C GLY A 72 -4.80 -34.15 -1.61
N ALA A 73 -6.13 -34.24 -1.70
CA ALA A 73 -6.97 -33.14 -2.19
C ALA A 73 -6.87 -31.90 -1.27
N ALA A 74 -6.91 -32.09 0.05
CA ALA A 74 -6.77 -31.00 1.01
C ALA A 74 -5.37 -30.34 0.94
N ALA A 75 -4.32 -31.16 0.86
CA ALA A 75 -2.93 -30.68 0.77
C ALA A 75 -2.70 -29.88 -0.52
N LEU A 76 -3.18 -30.39 -1.66
CA LEU A 76 -3.11 -29.71 -2.96
C LEU A 76 -3.92 -28.42 -2.96
N TYR A 77 -5.15 -28.43 -2.43
CA TYR A 77 -5.98 -27.23 -2.35
C TYR A 77 -5.28 -26.10 -1.61
N ALA A 78 -4.76 -26.37 -0.41
CA ALA A 78 -4.10 -25.35 0.40
C ALA A 78 -2.87 -24.77 -0.33
N TRP A 79 -2.03 -25.64 -0.90
CA TRP A 79 -0.82 -25.22 -1.59
C TRP A 79 -1.10 -24.42 -2.87
N VAL A 80 -2.03 -24.89 -3.70
CA VAL A 80 -2.39 -24.24 -4.98
C VAL A 80 -2.99 -22.86 -4.73
N ILE A 81 -3.88 -22.70 -3.75
CA ILE A 81 -4.48 -21.39 -3.44
C ILE A 81 -3.42 -20.38 -2.98
N ILE A 82 -2.47 -20.79 -2.14
CA ILE A 82 -1.37 -19.93 -1.70
C ILE A 82 -0.50 -19.50 -2.89
N CYS A 83 -0.20 -20.43 -3.80
CA CYS A 83 0.58 -20.12 -5.01
C CYS A 83 -0.16 -19.13 -5.93
N ILE A 84 -1.46 -19.34 -6.17
CA ILE A 84 -2.29 -18.44 -6.99
C ILE A 84 -2.30 -17.03 -6.40
N LEU A 85 -2.57 -16.91 -5.10
CA LEU A 85 -2.66 -15.63 -4.38
C LEU A 85 -1.31 -14.90 -4.26
N THR A 86 -0.20 -15.54 -4.61
CA THR A 86 1.11 -14.88 -4.70
C THR A 86 1.17 -13.94 -5.92
N TYR A 87 0.44 -14.27 -6.99
CA TYR A 87 0.51 -13.55 -8.26
C TYR A 87 -0.75 -12.74 -8.57
N HIS A 88 -1.94 -13.27 -8.27
CA HIS A 88 -3.18 -12.59 -8.56
C HIS A 88 -4.31 -12.92 -7.58
N PRO A 89 -5.27 -12.00 -7.37
CA PRO A 89 -6.46 -12.27 -6.58
C PRO A 89 -7.38 -13.29 -7.29
N ILE A 90 -8.23 -13.96 -6.52
CA ILE A 90 -9.15 -14.97 -7.05
C ILE A 90 -10.25 -14.29 -7.86
N GLY A 91 -10.25 -14.55 -9.17
CA GLY A 91 -11.21 -13.99 -10.12
C GLY A 91 -10.72 -12.75 -10.87
N ALA A 92 -9.43 -12.39 -10.74
CA ALA A 92 -8.82 -11.28 -11.46
C ALA A 92 -7.39 -11.62 -11.91
N ASN A 93 -6.85 -10.84 -12.85
CA ASN A 93 -5.59 -11.14 -13.53
C ASN A 93 -4.35 -10.52 -12.85
N GLY A 94 -4.56 -9.61 -11.89
CA GLY A 94 -3.46 -9.00 -11.13
C GLY A 94 -3.95 -8.05 -10.05
N TYR A 95 -3.02 -7.54 -9.26
CA TYR A 95 -3.27 -6.60 -8.17
C TYR A 95 -3.17 -5.11 -8.59
N GLY A 96 -2.79 -4.83 -9.84
CA GLY A 96 -2.46 -3.49 -10.34
C GLY A 96 -3.51 -2.84 -11.25
N HIS A 97 -3.17 -1.68 -11.81
CA HIS A 97 -4.06 -0.80 -12.57
C HIS A 97 -4.68 -1.46 -13.83
N GLY A 98 -4.00 -2.43 -14.43
CA GLY A 98 -4.54 -3.17 -15.59
C GLY A 98 -5.86 -3.89 -15.30
N GLU A 99 -6.11 -4.32 -14.05
CA GLU A 99 -7.38 -4.93 -13.66
C GLU A 99 -8.50 -3.90 -13.52
N LEU A 100 -8.21 -2.69 -13.02
CA LEU A 100 -9.19 -1.61 -12.92
C LEU A 100 -9.72 -1.22 -14.31
N ASN A 101 -8.83 -1.06 -15.29
CA ASN A 101 -9.23 -0.74 -16.67
C ASN A 101 -10.09 -1.86 -17.29
N ARG A 102 -9.77 -3.13 -17.00
CA ARG A 102 -10.58 -4.28 -17.44
C ARG A 102 -11.98 -4.26 -16.82
N ILE A 103 -12.08 -3.94 -15.53
CA ILE A 103 -13.37 -3.86 -14.81
C ILE A 103 -14.21 -2.69 -15.34
N LEU A 104 -13.60 -1.53 -15.57
CA LEU A 104 -14.26 -0.35 -16.13
C LEU A 104 -14.74 -0.57 -17.57
N SER A 105 -13.99 -1.36 -18.36
CA SER A 105 -14.32 -1.66 -19.77
C SER A 105 -15.23 -2.89 -19.94
N GLY A 106 -15.52 -3.61 -18.87
CA GLY A 106 -16.21 -4.90 -18.91
C GLY A 106 -17.72 -4.78 -18.69
N PRO A 107 -18.55 -5.64 -19.34
CA PRO A 107 -20.01 -5.68 -19.14
C PRO A 107 -20.42 -6.30 -17.78
N HIS A 108 -19.50 -6.42 -16.83
CA HIS A 108 -19.69 -7.13 -15.56
C HIS A 108 -20.33 -6.27 -14.45
N LEU A 109 -20.45 -4.97 -14.67
CA LEU A 109 -21.24 -4.09 -13.80
C LEU A 109 -22.72 -4.26 -14.12
N GLY A 110 -23.36 -5.21 -13.45
CA GLY A 110 -24.82 -5.29 -13.39
C GLY A 110 -25.39 -4.14 -12.55
N THR A 111 -25.97 -4.45 -11.39
CA THR A 111 -26.54 -3.46 -10.45
C THR A 111 -25.57 -2.96 -9.39
N THR A 112 -24.31 -3.42 -9.40
CA THR A 112 -23.30 -3.11 -8.37
C THR A 112 -22.37 -1.99 -8.83
N THR A 113 -21.97 -1.12 -7.90
CA THR A 113 -21.03 -0.05 -8.18
C THR A 113 -19.59 -0.59 -8.26
N VAL A 114 -18.70 0.06 -9.03
CA VAL A 114 -17.28 -0.33 -9.15
C VAL A 114 -16.58 -0.48 -7.79
N PRO A 115 -16.75 0.45 -6.82
CA PRO A 115 -16.12 0.33 -5.51
C PRO A 115 -16.55 -0.95 -4.75
N GLU A 116 -17.86 -1.23 -4.70
CA GLU A 116 -18.39 -2.41 -4.02
C GLU A 116 -17.88 -3.71 -4.65
N TYR A 117 -17.78 -3.75 -5.98
CA TYR A 117 -17.25 -4.90 -6.70
C TYR A 117 -15.77 -5.17 -6.35
N LEU A 118 -14.93 -4.12 -6.35
CA LEU A 118 -13.52 -4.24 -6.00
C LEU A 118 -13.34 -4.74 -4.56
N ASP A 119 -14.07 -4.17 -3.60
CA ASP A 119 -13.99 -4.61 -2.21
C ASP A 119 -14.45 -6.07 -2.04
N ALA A 120 -15.51 -6.48 -2.72
CA ALA A 120 -15.99 -7.87 -2.71
C ALA A 120 -14.96 -8.84 -3.33
N LEU A 121 -14.31 -8.46 -4.43
CA LEU A 121 -13.29 -9.25 -5.12
C LEU A 121 -12.08 -9.53 -4.21
N PHE A 122 -11.57 -8.51 -3.52
CA PHE A 122 -10.43 -8.69 -2.61
C PHE A 122 -10.82 -9.37 -1.31
N ALA A 123 -12.01 -9.09 -0.75
CA ALA A 123 -12.53 -9.80 0.42
C ALA A 123 -12.68 -11.30 0.15
N LYS A 124 -13.08 -11.68 -1.07
CA LYS A 124 -13.11 -13.07 -1.51
C LYS A 124 -11.71 -13.70 -1.41
N SER A 125 -10.70 -13.04 -1.98
CA SER A 125 -9.31 -13.54 -1.96
C SER A 125 -8.77 -13.73 -0.54
N GLU A 126 -9.08 -12.81 0.39
CA GLU A 126 -8.68 -12.93 1.80
C GLU A 126 -9.34 -14.14 2.49
N ARG A 127 -10.63 -14.40 2.22
CA ARG A 127 -11.34 -15.58 2.74
C ARG A 127 -10.69 -16.88 2.28
N TYR A 128 -10.31 -16.97 1.00
CA TYR A 128 -9.61 -18.15 0.47
C TYR A 128 -8.21 -18.30 1.07
N LEU A 129 -7.47 -17.20 1.27
CA LEU A 129 -6.17 -17.26 1.96
C LEU A 129 -6.32 -17.83 3.37
N ARG A 130 -7.33 -17.36 4.12
CA ARG A 130 -7.61 -17.83 5.47
C ARG A 130 -8.00 -19.31 5.48
N ALA A 131 -8.87 -19.73 4.56
CA ALA A 131 -9.26 -21.14 4.42
C ALA A 131 -8.07 -22.04 4.07
N ALA A 132 -7.21 -21.63 3.14
CA ALA A 132 -6.02 -22.37 2.74
C ALA A 132 -5.06 -22.58 3.93
N ARG A 133 -4.83 -21.55 4.76
CA ARG A 133 -3.99 -21.67 5.96
C ARG A 133 -4.58 -22.64 6.99
N ILE A 134 -5.89 -22.60 7.22
CA ILE A 134 -6.56 -23.53 8.16
C ILE A 134 -6.41 -24.97 7.66
N ILE A 135 -6.65 -25.21 6.38
CA ILE A 135 -6.52 -26.55 5.78
C ILE A 135 -5.06 -27.02 5.81
N GLN A 136 -4.09 -26.13 5.54
CA GLN A 136 -2.66 -26.45 5.63
C GLN A 136 -2.27 -26.92 7.04
N SER A 137 -2.75 -26.23 8.08
CA SER A 137 -2.51 -26.62 9.47
C SER A 137 -3.12 -27.98 9.79
N LEU A 138 -4.35 -28.25 9.34
CA LEU A 138 -4.99 -29.56 9.52
C LEU A 138 -4.23 -30.69 8.82
N VAL A 139 -3.82 -30.46 7.57
CA VAL A 139 -3.00 -31.39 6.78
C VAL A 139 -1.69 -31.69 7.51
N SER A 140 -0.99 -30.66 8.01
CA SER A 140 0.27 -30.83 8.75
C SER A 140 0.12 -31.73 9.98
N VAL A 141 -0.99 -31.65 10.71
CA VAL A 141 -1.26 -32.49 11.89
C VAL A 141 -1.63 -33.92 11.47
N LEU A 142 -2.39 -34.07 10.39
CA LEU A 142 -2.85 -35.37 9.90
C LEU A 142 -1.78 -36.19 9.17
N THR A 143 -0.69 -35.55 8.71
CA THR A 143 0.40 -36.22 8.00
C THR A 143 0.91 -37.44 8.76
N ILE A 144 1.31 -37.31 10.03
CA ILE A 144 1.93 -38.39 10.80
C ILE A 144 0.95 -39.56 11.09
N PRO A 145 -0.28 -39.31 11.60
CA PRO A 145 -1.23 -40.40 11.83
C PRO A 145 -1.61 -41.14 10.53
N LEU A 146 -1.81 -40.41 9.43
CA LEU A 146 -2.21 -41.00 8.16
C LEU A 146 -1.06 -41.79 7.53
N THR A 147 0.16 -41.24 7.48
CA THR A 147 1.35 -41.96 6.97
C THR A 147 1.55 -43.24 7.77
N SER A 148 1.38 -43.20 9.10
CA SER A 148 1.51 -44.37 9.95
C SER A 148 0.42 -45.41 9.68
N ALA A 149 -0.83 -45.00 9.42
CA ALA A 149 -1.93 -45.91 9.10
C ALA A 149 -1.75 -46.58 7.73
N VAL A 150 -1.25 -45.84 6.74
CA VAL A 150 -0.89 -46.39 5.42
C VAL A 150 0.25 -47.40 5.56
N CYS A 151 1.30 -47.05 6.31
CA CYS A 151 2.46 -47.93 6.52
C CYS A 151 2.09 -49.21 7.29
N SER A 152 1.23 -49.14 8.31
CA SER A 152 0.81 -50.33 9.06
C SER A 152 -0.03 -51.30 8.23
N GLN A 153 -0.84 -50.77 7.30
CA GLN A 153 -1.59 -51.59 6.35
C GLN A 153 -0.69 -52.19 5.26
N ALA A 154 0.29 -51.43 4.76
CA ALA A 154 1.29 -51.93 3.83
C ALA A 154 2.22 -52.99 4.46
N ALA A 155 2.47 -52.90 5.77
CA ALA A 155 3.27 -53.88 6.52
C ALA A 155 2.69 -55.28 6.47
N VAL A 156 1.35 -55.41 6.57
CA VAL A 156 0.66 -56.70 6.41
C VAL A 156 0.98 -57.31 5.05
N VAL A 157 0.92 -56.49 4.00
CA VAL A 157 1.18 -56.94 2.63
C VAL A 157 2.65 -57.31 2.41
N TYR A 158 3.56 -56.55 3.02
CA TYR A 158 4.98 -56.84 2.96
C TYR A 158 5.37 -58.16 3.64
N ILE A 159 4.78 -58.50 4.79
CA ILE A 159 5.09 -59.75 5.48
C ILE A 159 4.39 -60.98 4.88
N GLN A 160 3.39 -60.82 4.01
CA GLN A 160 2.67 -61.95 3.39
C GLN A 160 3.16 -62.30 1.97
N GLN A 161 3.96 -61.43 1.34
CA GLN A 161 4.35 -61.61 -0.05
C GLN A 161 5.62 -62.48 -0.18
N LYS A 162 5.54 -63.58 -0.94
CA LYS A 162 6.67 -64.49 -1.19
C LYS A 162 7.74 -63.80 -2.05
N ARG A 163 8.89 -63.46 -1.46
CA ARG A 163 9.96 -62.69 -2.12
C ARG A 163 11.32 -63.40 -2.07
N GLY A 164 11.43 -64.54 -2.78
CA GLY A 164 12.69 -65.27 -2.97
C GLY A 164 13.50 -65.45 -1.67
N ASP A 165 14.81 -65.19 -1.74
CA ASP A 165 15.79 -65.34 -0.63
C ASP A 165 15.78 -64.19 0.40
N LYS A 166 14.98 -63.14 0.21
CA LYS A 166 14.98 -61.93 1.06
C LYS A 166 13.67 -61.78 1.83
N ARG A 167 13.42 -62.69 2.78
CA ARG A 167 12.23 -62.67 3.64
C ARG A 167 12.53 -62.02 5.00
N PRO A 168 11.57 -61.31 5.61
CA PRO A 168 11.80 -60.64 6.89
C PRO A 168 11.96 -61.66 8.02
N THR A 169 12.85 -61.38 8.97
CA THR A 169 12.94 -62.14 10.23
C THR A 169 11.81 -61.72 11.17
N LEU A 170 11.52 -62.55 12.17
CA LEU A 170 10.50 -62.23 13.17
C LEU A 170 10.79 -60.89 13.87
N ARG A 171 12.07 -60.60 14.18
CA ARG A 171 12.49 -59.29 14.73
C ARG A 171 12.10 -58.12 13.82
N GLN A 172 12.28 -58.25 12.51
CA GLN A 172 11.93 -57.21 11.55
C GLN A 172 10.42 -57.02 11.45
N SER A 173 9.64 -58.09 11.55
CA SER A 173 8.17 -58.02 11.56
C SER A 173 7.62 -57.41 12.85
N MET A 174 8.22 -57.72 14.00
CA MET A 174 7.91 -57.05 15.27
C MET A 174 8.23 -55.56 15.20
N ALA A 175 9.39 -55.19 14.65
CA ALA A 175 9.76 -53.78 14.47
C ALA A 175 8.77 -53.01 13.56
N LEU A 176 8.15 -53.67 12.58
CA LEU A 176 7.08 -53.08 11.76
C LEU A 176 5.76 -52.96 12.53
N ALA A 177 5.43 -53.93 13.39
CA ALA A 177 4.22 -53.93 14.20
C ALA A 177 4.23 -52.86 15.30
N ASP A 178 5.39 -52.65 15.91
CA ASP A 178 5.63 -51.63 16.92
C ASP A 178 5.69 -50.22 16.33
N LYS A 179 5.42 -50.07 15.03
CA LYS A 179 5.57 -48.82 14.28
C LYS A 179 6.98 -48.24 14.46
N GLY A 180 7.99 -49.08 14.26
CA GLY A 180 9.41 -48.73 14.49
C GLY A 180 9.93 -47.52 13.70
N TRP A 181 9.17 -47.02 12.71
CA TRP A 181 9.42 -45.74 12.04
C TRP A 181 9.10 -44.50 12.90
N THR A 182 8.38 -44.67 14.02
CA THR A 182 8.10 -43.63 15.03
C THR A 182 8.77 -43.88 16.38
N ASP A 183 9.33 -45.07 16.63
CA ASP A 183 9.98 -45.41 17.89
C ASP A 183 11.44 -44.91 17.92
N LEU A 184 11.70 -43.93 18.79
CA LEU A 184 13.02 -43.32 18.99
C LEU A 184 14.09 -44.33 19.45
N VAL A 185 13.70 -45.35 20.24
CA VAL A 185 14.64 -46.35 20.75
C VAL A 185 15.08 -47.27 19.61
N LEU A 186 14.13 -47.71 18.79
CA LEU A 186 14.40 -48.57 17.62
C LEU A 186 15.19 -47.81 16.53
N LEU A 187 14.89 -46.52 16.33
CA LEU A 187 15.65 -45.61 15.48
C LEU A 187 17.10 -45.44 15.94
N LYS A 188 17.33 -45.20 17.23
CA LYS A 188 18.69 -45.13 17.81
C LYS A 188 19.44 -46.44 17.57
N ASN A 189 18.79 -47.57 17.80
CA ASN A 189 19.40 -48.88 17.60
C ASN A 189 19.69 -49.16 16.11
N LEU A 190 18.86 -48.67 15.20
CA LEU A 190 19.09 -48.78 13.75
C LEU A 190 20.37 -48.04 13.33
N VAL A 191 20.63 -46.85 13.90
CA VAL A 191 21.76 -45.97 13.54
C VAL A 191 23.08 -46.36 14.23
N PHE A 192 23.06 -46.72 15.52
CA PHE A 192 24.27 -46.86 16.35
C PHE A 192 24.74 -48.31 16.58
N GLY A 193 24.36 -49.27 15.74
CA GLY A 193 24.97 -50.62 15.76
C GLY A 193 24.04 -51.82 15.48
N GLY A 194 22.74 -51.60 15.30
CA GLY A 194 21.74 -52.64 15.05
C GLY A 194 21.27 -52.75 13.59
N TRP A 195 21.92 -52.05 12.65
CA TRP A 195 21.48 -51.91 11.24
C TRP A 195 21.05 -53.24 10.60
N ASN A 196 21.90 -54.27 10.63
CA ASN A 196 21.60 -55.55 9.99
C ASN A 196 20.46 -56.35 10.67
N LYS A 197 20.15 -56.08 11.94
CA LYS A 197 19.12 -56.81 12.70
C LYS A 197 17.71 -56.27 12.45
N TYR A 198 17.57 -54.95 12.36
CA TYR A 198 16.26 -54.29 12.28
C TYR A 198 15.90 -53.78 10.87
N ARG A 199 16.87 -53.69 9.95
CA ARG A 199 16.64 -53.17 8.60
C ARG A 199 15.69 -54.07 7.80
N SER A 200 14.54 -53.50 7.43
CA SER A 200 13.69 -54.01 6.36
C SER A 200 13.48 -52.91 5.31
N SER A 201 13.22 -53.28 4.05
CA SER A 201 13.04 -52.27 2.99
C SER A 201 11.80 -51.40 3.24
N LEU A 202 10.74 -52.00 3.81
CA LEU A 202 9.53 -51.26 4.16
C LEU A 202 9.78 -50.31 5.33
N LEU A 203 10.54 -50.72 6.36
CA LEU A 203 10.84 -49.85 7.50
C LEU A 203 11.61 -48.59 7.06
N LEU A 204 12.62 -48.77 6.19
CA LEU A 204 13.38 -47.63 5.64
C LEU A 204 12.50 -46.72 4.77
N PHE A 205 11.60 -47.28 3.97
CA PHE A 205 10.68 -46.50 3.14
C PHE A 205 9.65 -45.74 4.01
N ALA A 206 9.09 -46.39 5.04
CA ALA A 206 8.19 -45.75 5.99
C ALA A 206 8.89 -44.62 6.75
N LEU A 207 10.15 -44.82 7.17
CA LEU A 207 10.95 -43.77 7.81
C LEU A 207 11.16 -42.58 6.88
N PHE A 208 11.59 -42.84 5.64
CA PHE A 208 11.76 -41.80 4.62
C PHE A 208 10.46 -41.01 4.41
N LEU A 209 9.31 -41.69 4.31
CA LEU A 209 8.02 -41.05 4.10
C LEU A 209 7.58 -40.18 5.30
N HIS A 210 7.84 -40.62 6.53
CA HIS A 210 7.54 -39.81 7.72
C HIS A 210 8.45 -38.59 7.80
N LEU A 211 9.74 -38.72 7.48
CA LEU A 211 10.67 -37.60 7.43
C LEU A 211 10.29 -36.61 6.32
N LEU A 212 9.92 -37.11 5.14
CA LEU A 212 9.47 -36.30 4.01
C LEU A 212 8.19 -35.54 4.37
N GLY A 213 7.15 -36.23 4.84
CA GLY A 213 5.89 -35.64 5.27
C GLY A 213 6.05 -34.63 6.41
N ALA A 214 6.89 -34.93 7.40
CA ALA A 214 7.17 -34.03 8.52
C ALA A 214 7.97 -32.78 8.12
N ALA A 215 8.81 -32.87 7.09
CA ALA A 215 9.63 -31.76 6.62
C ALA A 215 8.84 -30.76 5.75
N ILE A 216 7.77 -31.19 5.05
CA ILE A 216 7.03 -30.33 4.11
C ILE A 216 6.49 -29.05 4.76
N SER A 217 5.84 -29.15 5.92
CA SER A 217 5.22 -27.99 6.59
C SER A 217 6.26 -26.97 7.09
N PRO A 218 7.34 -27.37 7.80
CA PRO A 218 8.44 -26.46 8.12
C PRO A 218 9.09 -25.83 6.88
N VAL A 219 9.36 -26.62 5.83
CA VAL A 219 9.95 -26.12 4.58
C VAL A 219 9.02 -25.09 3.91
N GLN A 220 7.71 -25.34 3.89
CA GLN A 220 6.73 -24.38 3.40
C GLN A 220 6.79 -23.06 4.17
N GLN A 221 6.88 -23.11 5.50
CA GLN A 221 6.97 -21.90 6.33
C GLN A 221 8.26 -21.10 6.12
N ILE A 222 9.38 -21.77 5.79
CA ILE A 222 10.65 -21.10 5.48
C ILE A 222 10.54 -20.25 4.22
N PHE A 223 9.83 -20.74 3.19
CA PHE A 223 9.66 -20.02 1.93
C PHE A 223 8.47 -19.06 1.90
N LEU A 224 7.51 -19.23 2.80
CA LEU A 224 6.29 -18.43 2.87
C LEU A 224 6.51 -17.17 3.71
N SER A 225 6.71 -16.04 3.05
CA SER A 225 6.69 -14.70 3.68
C SER A 225 5.39 -13.98 3.34
N PHE A 226 5.09 -12.87 4.02
CA PHE A 226 3.96 -11.99 3.70
C PHE A 226 4.48 -10.59 3.42
N LYS A 227 3.95 -9.97 2.36
CA LYS A 227 4.18 -8.56 2.06
C LYS A 227 2.86 -7.81 2.00
N THR A 228 2.85 -6.61 2.55
CA THR A 228 1.72 -5.69 2.41
C THR A 228 1.87 -4.95 1.09
N ILE A 229 0.84 -5.00 0.26
CA ILE A 229 0.75 -4.20 -0.94
C ILE A 229 -0.44 -3.25 -0.83
N LYS A 230 -0.30 -2.06 -1.42
CA LYS A 230 -1.41 -1.13 -1.62
C LYS A 230 -2.22 -1.59 -2.83
N ARG A 231 -3.46 -2.01 -2.63
CA ARG A 231 -4.40 -2.29 -3.72
C ARG A 231 -5.09 -0.99 -4.16
N LEU A 232 -5.45 -0.91 -5.44
CA LEU A 232 -6.27 0.19 -5.93
C LEU A 232 -7.67 0.14 -5.29
N ARG A 233 -8.18 1.32 -4.95
CA ARG A 233 -9.61 1.61 -4.77
C ARG A 233 -10.12 2.28 -6.05
N TYR A 234 -11.41 2.60 -6.08
CA TYR A 234 -11.94 3.51 -7.06
C TYR A 234 -11.34 4.92 -6.88
N PRO A 235 -10.67 5.49 -7.89
CA PRO A 235 -10.15 6.86 -7.83
C PRO A 235 -11.24 7.88 -7.52
N VAL A 236 -10.96 8.80 -6.62
CA VAL A 236 -11.86 9.91 -6.30
C VAL A 236 -11.34 11.18 -6.98
N SER A 237 -12.20 11.85 -7.75
CA SER A 237 -11.87 13.15 -8.33
C SER A 237 -11.65 14.17 -7.22
N LEU A 238 -10.47 14.79 -7.23
CA LEU A 238 -10.08 15.82 -6.28
C LEU A 238 -10.57 17.19 -6.75
N THR A 239 -10.15 17.59 -7.95
CA THR A 239 -10.45 18.89 -8.58
C THR A 239 -10.08 18.86 -10.06
N GLN A 240 -10.46 19.91 -10.79
CA GLN A 240 -9.85 20.24 -12.07
C GLN A 240 -8.86 21.39 -11.86
N ILE A 241 -7.82 21.44 -12.70
CA ILE A 241 -6.80 22.48 -12.71
C ILE A 241 -6.62 23.02 -14.12
N THR A 242 -6.18 24.28 -14.22
CA THR A 242 -5.96 25.01 -15.46
C THR A 242 -4.69 24.54 -16.15
N ASP A 243 -4.77 24.18 -17.42
CA ASP A 243 -3.59 23.92 -18.27
C ASP A 243 -3.09 25.21 -18.93
N PHE A 244 -1.84 25.24 -19.40
CA PHE A 244 -1.32 26.39 -20.14
C PHE A 244 -2.12 26.66 -21.41
N THR A 245 -2.61 25.63 -22.10
CA THR A 245 -3.44 25.82 -23.30
C THR A 245 -4.80 26.45 -23.00
N ASP A 246 -5.29 26.31 -21.77
CA ASP A 246 -6.57 26.88 -21.35
C ASP A 246 -6.49 28.41 -21.16
N LEU A 247 -5.27 28.98 -21.18
CA LEU A 247 -5.03 30.42 -21.02
C LEU A 247 -5.24 31.21 -22.32
N PHE A 248 -5.17 30.55 -23.47
CA PHE A 248 -5.21 31.18 -24.80
C PHE A 248 -6.53 31.14 -25.61
N PRO A 249 -7.71 30.70 -25.10
CA PRO A 249 -8.97 31.02 -25.78
C PRO A 249 -9.27 32.53 -25.65
N ASP A 250 -9.94 33.14 -26.64
CA ASP A 250 -10.23 34.58 -26.79
C ASP A 250 -10.63 35.29 -25.47
N ARG A 251 -9.65 35.64 -24.63
CA ARG A 251 -9.82 36.66 -23.60
C ARG A 251 -9.87 37.98 -24.37
N GLY A 252 -10.97 38.70 -24.26
CA GLY A 252 -11.05 40.07 -24.77
C GLY A 252 -9.90 40.95 -24.22
N PRO A 253 -9.71 42.15 -24.77
CA PRO A 253 -8.61 43.03 -24.34
C PRO A 253 -8.61 43.22 -22.83
N ASP A 254 -7.44 43.09 -22.19
CA ASP A 254 -7.29 43.40 -20.77
C ASP A 254 -7.48 44.90 -20.59
N ILE A 255 -8.52 45.32 -19.89
CA ILE A 255 -8.78 46.75 -19.61
C ILE A 255 -7.97 47.28 -18.42
N GLY A 256 -6.82 46.66 -18.12
CA GLY A 256 -5.98 46.95 -16.95
C GLY A 256 -6.49 46.31 -15.64
N LEU A 257 -7.41 45.34 -15.73
CA LEU A 257 -8.01 44.70 -14.56
C LEU A 257 -7.00 43.79 -13.86
N ASP A 258 -6.15 43.09 -14.62
CA ASP A 258 -5.17 42.16 -14.07
C ASP A 258 -4.08 42.90 -13.31
N ALA A 259 -3.56 44.02 -13.84
CA ALA A 259 -2.64 44.89 -13.12
C ALA A 259 -3.27 45.46 -11.82
N THR A 260 -4.56 45.80 -11.85
CA THR A 260 -5.29 46.30 -10.68
C THR A 260 -5.49 45.23 -9.61
N LYS A 261 -5.86 44.01 -10.00
CA LYS A 261 -5.97 42.86 -9.09
C LYS A 261 -4.61 42.52 -8.47
N LEU A 262 -3.56 42.45 -9.29
CA LEU A 262 -2.21 42.19 -8.82
C LEU A 262 -1.75 43.27 -7.83
N ARG A 263 -2.02 44.54 -8.10
CA ARG A 263 -1.72 45.65 -7.17
C ARG A 263 -2.38 45.46 -5.80
N ALA A 264 -3.66 45.07 -5.76
CA ALA A 264 -4.37 44.78 -4.52
C ALA A 264 -3.78 43.55 -3.79
N THR A 265 -3.39 42.51 -4.53
CA THR A 265 -2.70 41.33 -3.98
C THR A 265 -1.33 41.73 -3.39
N LEU A 266 -0.54 42.53 -4.09
CA LEU A 266 0.78 43.01 -3.62
C LEU A 266 0.68 43.91 -2.39
N ALA A 267 -0.44 44.64 -2.22
CA ALA A 267 -0.69 45.44 -1.03
C ALA A 267 -1.19 44.62 0.16
N SER A 268 -1.92 43.52 -0.07
CA SER A 268 -2.51 42.69 1.00
C SER A 268 -1.65 41.50 1.42
N THR A 269 -0.68 41.09 0.59
CA THR A 269 0.14 39.92 0.86
C THR A 269 1.21 40.21 1.91
N VAL A 270 1.15 39.51 3.04
CA VAL A 270 2.20 39.53 4.06
C VAL A 270 3.20 38.41 3.77
N ASN A 271 4.50 38.72 3.73
CA ASN A 271 5.51 37.78 3.28
C ASN A 271 5.73 36.57 4.21
N THR A 272 5.36 36.68 5.50
CA THR A 272 5.45 35.60 6.49
C THR A 272 4.25 34.64 6.44
N VAL A 273 3.22 34.97 5.66
CA VAL A 273 2.06 34.11 5.48
C VAL A 273 2.42 32.96 4.54
N VAL A 274 2.00 31.76 4.94
CA VAL A 274 2.12 30.54 4.15
C VAL A 274 1.48 30.70 2.78
N GLN A 275 2.20 30.23 1.76
CA GLN A 275 1.70 30.11 0.40
C GLN A 275 1.42 28.63 0.07
N PRO A 276 0.16 28.18 0.00
CA PRO A 276 -0.16 26.77 -0.23
C PRO A 276 0.28 26.30 -1.62
N ARG A 277 0.42 27.20 -2.60
CA ARG A 277 0.82 26.93 -3.98
C ARG A 277 2.30 27.12 -4.25
N LEU A 278 3.09 27.44 -3.22
CA LEU A 278 4.54 27.57 -3.32
C LEU A 278 5.21 26.24 -2.99
N TRP A 279 5.56 25.50 -4.03
CA TRP A 279 6.22 24.20 -3.95
C TRP A 279 7.75 24.34 -3.86
N SER A 280 8.39 23.26 -3.40
CA SER A 280 9.85 23.10 -3.35
C SER A 280 10.20 21.65 -3.69
N SER A 281 11.34 21.44 -4.35
CA SER A 281 11.88 20.09 -4.59
C SER A 281 12.61 19.51 -3.38
N GLY A 282 12.92 20.33 -2.38
CA GLY A 282 13.60 19.91 -1.16
C GLY A 282 12.68 19.11 -0.24
N ASN A 283 13.21 18.03 0.35
CA ASN A 283 12.56 17.24 1.40
C ASN A 283 12.45 18.08 2.69
N GLY A 284 11.52 19.02 2.73
CA GLY A 284 11.08 19.68 3.96
C GLY A 284 10.26 18.77 4.87
N THR A 285 10.67 17.51 5.07
CA THR A 285 10.14 16.66 6.15
C THR A 285 10.97 16.93 7.40
N VAL A 286 10.57 17.93 8.20
CA VAL A 286 11.23 18.20 9.48
C VAL A 286 10.65 17.31 10.57
N SER A 287 11.54 16.54 11.22
CA SER A 287 11.28 15.73 12.41
C SER A 287 10.78 16.59 13.59
N LEU A 288 10.06 15.95 14.51
CA LEU A 288 9.41 16.55 15.69
C LEU A 288 10.37 17.21 16.70
N ASP A 289 11.69 17.07 16.54
CA ASP A 289 12.70 17.42 17.55
C ASP A 289 13.22 18.87 17.49
N ASP A 290 13.00 19.62 16.41
CA ASP A 290 13.39 21.05 16.38
C ASP A 290 12.31 21.94 17.01
N LYS A 291 12.40 22.06 18.33
CA LYS A 291 11.77 23.12 19.13
C LYS A 291 12.85 24.11 19.55
N SER A 292 13.01 25.20 18.81
CA SER A 292 13.62 26.42 19.35
C SER A 292 12.58 27.54 19.39
N TYR A 293 12.39 28.05 20.61
CA TYR A 293 11.72 29.26 21.05
C TYR A 293 11.06 30.17 19.99
N GLN A 294 9.85 29.81 19.52
CA GLN A 294 8.82 30.78 19.14
C GLN A 294 7.46 30.08 19.01
N THR A 295 6.45 30.68 19.63
CA THR A 295 5.09 30.14 19.80
C THR A 295 4.30 30.31 18.50
N TYR A 296 4.41 29.35 17.58
CA TYR A 296 3.46 29.22 16.46
C TYR A 296 2.21 28.45 16.94
N SER A 297 1.03 28.87 16.48
CA SER A 297 -0.25 28.19 16.75
C SER A 297 -0.24 26.78 16.15
N GLU A 298 -0.75 25.78 16.88
CA GLU A 298 -0.70 24.35 16.55
C GLU A 298 -1.35 23.95 15.21
N LEU A 299 -1.97 24.88 14.46
CA LEU A 299 -2.48 24.68 13.10
C LEU A 299 -1.51 25.03 11.96
N GLN A 300 -0.41 25.74 12.23
CA GLN A 300 0.62 26.04 11.21
C GLN A 300 1.60 24.87 11.13
N THR A 301 1.19 23.84 10.41
CA THR A 301 1.97 22.62 10.23
C THR A 301 3.13 22.85 9.24
N LYS A 302 4.31 22.37 9.65
CA LYS A 302 5.68 22.54 9.13
C LYS A 302 5.96 22.10 7.67
N SER A 303 5.02 22.18 6.74
CA SER A 303 5.21 21.79 5.32
C SER A 303 4.97 22.93 4.32
N GLN A 304 5.03 24.18 4.80
CA GLN A 304 4.39 25.30 4.11
C GLN A 304 5.37 26.46 3.94
N ASN A 305 5.70 26.73 2.68
CA ASN A 305 6.66 27.75 2.27
C ASN A 305 6.05 29.16 2.39
N THR A 306 6.88 30.15 2.73
CA THR A 306 6.49 31.57 2.83
C THR A 306 7.28 32.40 1.81
N LEU A 307 6.85 33.64 1.56
CA LEU A 307 7.53 34.56 0.63
C LEU A 307 8.67 35.34 1.29
N ALA A 308 8.79 35.25 2.63
CA ALA A 308 9.78 36.00 3.40
C ALA A 308 11.21 35.78 2.89
N ASN A 309 11.56 34.57 2.43
CA ASN A 309 12.86 34.28 1.87
C ASN A 309 12.80 33.21 0.77
N ILE A 310 12.06 33.48 -0.31
CA ILE A 310 11.86 32.55 -1.42
C ILE A 310 13.18 32.11 -2.07
N SER A 311 14.22 32.96 -2.04
CA SER A 311 15.55 32.65 -2.57
C SER A 311 16.30 31.55 -1.81
N THR A 312 15.94 31.30 -0.55
CA THR A 312 16.54 30.21 0.26
C THR A 312 15.85 28.86 0.08
N ILE A 313 14.67 28.84 -0.54
CA ILE A 313 13.92 27.63 -0.80
C ILE A 313 14.62 26.87 -1.93
N THR A 314 14.79 25.56 -1.77
CA THR A 314 15.37 24.71 -2.81
C THR A 314 14.37 24.58 -3.96
N ASP A 315 14.70 25.15 -5.13
CA ASP A 315 13.89 25.07 -6.36
C ASP A 315 12.42 25.47 -6.10
N PRO A 316 12.15 26.75 -5.76
CA PRO A 316 10.80 27.22 -5.49
C PRO A 316 10.02 27.33 -6.79
N PHE A 317 8.78 26.85 -6.79
CA PHE A 317 7.91 26.95 -7.96
C PHE A 317 6.44 27.08 -7.59
N TRP A 318 5.68 27.65 -8.51
CA TRP A 318 4.23 27.72 -8.42
C TRP A 318 3.59 26.49 -9.06
N ALA A 319 2.56 25.95 -8.41
CA ALA A 319 1.57 25.06 -9.03
C ALA A 319 0.20 25.25 -8.37
N GLU A 320 -0.89 25.09 -9.12
CA GLU A 320 -2.25 25.43 -8.66
C GLU A 320 -2.72 24.64 -7.43
N LEU A 321 -2.27 23.39 -7.31
CA LEU A 321 -2.62 22.52 -6.20
C LEU A 321 -1.79 22.84 -4.95
N PRO A 322 -2.34 22.66 -3.74
CA PRO A 322 -1.58 22.80 -2.51
C PRO A 322 -0.40 21.83 -2.41
N THR A 323 0.71 22.24 -1.78
CA THR A 323 1.91 21.41 -1.57
C THR A 323 1.68 20.08 -0.84
N SER A 324 0.57 19.96 -0.11
CA SER A 324 0.16 18.72 0.57
C SER A 324 -0.52 17.69 -0.34
N THR A 325 -0.70 18.00 -1.62
CA THR A 325 -1.45 17.14 -2.55
C THR A 325 -0.66 15.88 -2.88
N ASN A 326 -1.29 14.72 -2.71
CA ASN A 326 -0.74 13.41 -3.03
C ASN A 326 -1.79 12.57 -3.77
N THR A 327 -1.42 12.00 -4.91
CA THR A 327 -2.32 11.23 -5.77
C THR A 327 -2.31 9.72 -5.46
N GLY A 328 -1.51 9.30 -4.49
CA GLY A 328 -1.45 7.95 -3.95
C GLY A 328 -0.91 6.95 -4.98
N LEU A 329 -1.74 6.03 -5.45
CA LEU A 329 -1.39 5.02 -6.46
C LEU A 329 -1.40 5.56 -7.90
N LEU A 330 -1.89 6.78 -8.11
CA LEU A 330 -2.05 7.36 -9.44
C LEU A 330 -0.87 8.26 -9.78
N ARG A 331 -0.35 8.13 -11.00
CA ARG A 331 0.67 9.03 -11.56
C ARG A 331 -0.04 10.09 -12.40
N GLN A 332 0.05 11.34 -11.98
CA GLN A 332 -0.61 12.47 -12.63
C GLN A 332 0.32 13.67 -12.65
N PHE A 333 0.04 14.63 -13.52
CA PHE A 333 0.92 15.76 -13.80
C PHE A 333 0.18 17.07 -13.61
N ALA A 334 0.90 18.11 -13.20
CA ALA A 334 0.37 19.46 -13.05
C ALA A 334 1.32 20.49 -13.68
N PRO A 335 0.78 21.63 -14.16
CA PRO A 335 1.59 22.77 -14.58
C PRO A 335 2.45 23.31 -13.45
N ARG A 336 3.63 23.80 -13.83
CA ARG A 336 4.66 24.32 -12.94
C ARG A 336 5.27 25.57 -13.56
N ILE A 337 5.42 26.61 -12.73
CA ILE A 337 6.05 27.89 -13.12
C ILE A 337 7.19 28.19 -12.15
N ASN A 338 8.41 28.30 -12.66
CA ASN A 338 9.58 28.75 -11.92
C ASN A 338 9.85 30.21 -12.29
N SER A 339 10.04 31.08 -11.31
CA SER A 339 10.42 32.47 -11.55
C SER A 339 11.65 32.83 -10.72
N THR A 340 12.63 33.46 -11.37
CA THR A 340 13.85 33.94 -10.72
C THR A 340 14.10 35.39 -11.12
N ALA A 341 14.20 36.27 -10.12
CA ALA A 341 14.50 37.68 -10.31
C ALA A 341 15.99 37.93 -10.05
N ILE A 342 16.58 38.82 -10.83
CA ILE A 342 17.97 39.30 -10.68
C ILE A 342 17.94 40.81 -10.61
N TRP A 343 18.44 41.38 -9.52
CA TRP A 343 18.47 42.83 -9.30
C TRP A 343 19.91 43.33 -9.26
N GLU A 344 20.29 44.16 -10.23
CA GLU A 344 21.68 44.59 -10.41
C GLU A 344 21.83 46.08 -10.72
N ASN A 345 23.05 46.58 -10.55
CA ASN A 345 23.42 47.92 -11.03
C ASN A 345 23.51 47.89 -12.55
N ASN A 346 22.85 48.84 -13.21
CA ASN A 346 23.04 49.01 -14.65
C ASN A 346 24.42 49.67 -14.89
N SER A 347 25.43 48.82 -15.08
CA SER A 347 26.84 49.22 -15.20
C SER A 347 27.11 50.15 -16.38
N ALA A 348 26.26 50.13 -17.40
CA ALA A 348 26.37 51.00 -18.57
C ALA A 348 25.76 52.39 -18.34
N ALA A 349 24.90 52.56 -17.33
CA ALA A 349 24.14 53.80 -17.07
C ALA A 349 23.44 54.36 -18.34
N ILE A 350 22.95 53.46 -19.20
CA ILE A 350 22.30 53.78 -20.48
C ILE A 350 20.96 53.03 -20.52
N LEU A 351 19.91 53.73 -20.96
CA LEU A 351 18.62 53.13 -21.32
C LEU A 351 18.69 52.59 -22.76
N PRO A 352 18.06 51.45 -23.05
CA PRO A 352 17.90 50.96 -24.42
C PRO A 352 17.33 52.02 -25.40
N GLU A 353 17.74 51.97 -26.68
CA GLU A 353 17.35 52.99 -27.69
C GLU A 353 15.83 53.01 -27.97
N ASP A 354 15.18 51.87 -27.78
CA ASP A 354 13.75 51.67 -27.90
C ASP A 354 12.96 52.15 -26.66
N CYS A 355 13.61 52.64 -25.61
CA CYS A 355 12.93 53.25 -24.45
C CYS A 355 12.51 54.70 -24.72
N ASN A 356 11.49 54.89 -25.54
CA ASN A 356 10.94 56.22 -25.82
C ASN A 356 9.41 56.18 -26.02
N SER A 357 8.76 57.33 -25.90
CA SER A 357 7.30 57.47 -25.99
C SER A 357 6.69 57.18 -27.37
N LEU A 358 7.53 56.95 -28.40
CA LEU A 358 7.10 56.65 -29.77
C LEU A 358 7.27 55.17 -30.14
N SER A 359 7.78 54.36 -29.21
CA SER A 359 7.99 52.93 -29.37
C SER A 359 6.83 52.11 -28.77
N ASP A 360 6.79 50.82 -29.07
CA ASP A 360 5.87 49.86 -28.43
C ASP A 360 6.41 49.36 -27.06
N ALA A 361 7.46 50.00 -26.52
CA ALA A 361 8.02 49.70 -25.21
C ALA A 361 7.10 50.21 -24.09
N PHE A 362 7.16 49.56 -22.92
CA PHE A 362 6.52 50.10 -21.73
C PHE A 362 7.44 51.18 -21.13
N TYR A 363 7.13 52.44 -21.39
CA TYR A 363 7.91 53.59 -20.94
C TYR A 363 7.10 54.54 -20.05
N LEU A 364 7.64 54.88 -18.89
CA LEU A 364 7.06 55.83 -17.94
C LEU A 364 8.09 56.87 -17.52
N HIS A 365 7.65 58.12 -17.40
CA HIS A 365 8.47 59.24 -16.94
C HIS A 365 7.72 60.02 -15.86
N TYR A 366 8.31 60.10 -14.68
CA TYR A 366 7.81 60.88 -13.55
C TYR A 366 8.76 62.02 -13.25
N GLU A 367 8.23 63.23 -13.08
CA GLU A 367 9.02 64.39 -12.71
C GLU A 367 8.27 65.29 -11.72
N TYR A 368 9.03 65.95 -10.85
CA TYR A 368 8.51 66.92 -9.89
C TYR A 368 9.53 68.03 -9.61
N GLY A 369 9.02 69.22 -9.29
CA GLY A 369 9.83 70.33 -8.79
C GLY A 369 10.75 70.98 -9.83
N GLN A 370 10.42 70.93 -11.13
CA GLN A 370 11.26 71.50 -12.19
C GLN A 370 11.37 73.05 -12.17
N GLU A 371 10.68 73.72 -11.24
CA GLU A 371 10.74 75.16 -11.02
C GLU A 371 11.82 75.50 -9.96
N ASP A 372 12.48 76.67 -10.09
CA ASP A 372 13.65 77.06 -9.29
C ASP A 372 13.39 77.19 -7.77
N ASP A 373 12.12 77.28 -7.34
CA ASP A 373 11.71 77.47 -5.94
C ASP A 373 11.24 76.18 -5.22
N ALA A 374 11.25 75.01 -5.90
CA ALA A 374 10.76 73.76 -5.31
C ALA A 374 11.69 73.22 -4.18
N PRO A 375 11.14 72.70 -3.07
CA PRO A 375 11.94 72.24 -1.93
C PRO A 375 12.80 71.00 -2.23
N PHE A 376 12.41 70.20 -3.23
CA PHE A 376 13.18 69.07 -3.76
C PHE A 376 12.71 68.77 -5.20
N GLN A 377 13.55 68.06 -5.95
CA GLN A 377 13.23 67.64 -7.32
C GLN A 377 13.54 66.16 -7.51
N TYR A 378 12.72 65.48 -8.30
CA TYR A 378 13.05 64.14 -8.77
C TYR A 378 12.64 63.94 -10.22
N SER A 379 13.36 63.06 -10.89
CA SER A 379 13.05 62.58 -12.24
C SER A 379 13.32 61.08 -12.29
N VAL A 380 12.30 60.29 -12.64
CA VAL A 380 12.36 58.83 -12.67
C VAL A 380 11.83 58.33 -14.01
N GLU A 381 12.70 57.66 -14.75
CA GLU A 381 12.38 56.98 -16.01
C GLU A 381 12.38 55.46 -15.77
N ILE A 382 11.30 54.80 -16.18
CA ILE A 382 11.11 53.35 -16.06
C ILE A 382 10.82 52.80 -17.46
N CYS A 383 11.54 51.77 -17.87
CA CYS A 383 11.38 51.20 -19.21
C CYS A 383 11.48 49.68 -19.25
N MET A 384 10.57 49.02 -19.98
CA MET A 384 10.76 47.67 -20.51
C MET A 384 10.90 47.72 -22.04
N PRO A 385 12.07 47.36 -22.61
CA PRO A 385 12.33 47.42 -24.04
C PRO A 385 11.62 46.33 -24.83
N GLY A 386 11.37 46.55 -26.13
CA GLY A 386 10.68 45.63 -27.04
C GLY A 386 9.19 45.94 -27.25
N ASN A 387 8.50 45.12 -28.05
CA ASN A 387 7.06 45.28 -28.30
C ASN A 387 6.24 44.67 -27.15
N MET A 388 5.80 45.51 -26.21
CA MET A 388 5.01 45.11 -25.04
C MET A 388 3.52 44.95 -25.35
N SER A 389 3.10 45.18 -26.59
CA SER A 389 1.72 44.95 -27.05
C SER A 389 1.46 43.49 -27.42
N GLU A 390 2.50 42.67 -27.55
CA GLU A 390 2.41 41.23 -27.85
C GLU A 390 2.67 40.38 -26.60
N SER A 391 1.91 39.30 -26.44
CA SER A 391 2.13 38.36 -25.35
C SER A 391 3.47 37.63 -25.54
N PRO A 392 4.31 37.51 -24.48
CA PRO A 392 5.50 36.67 -24.53
C PRO A 392 5.17 35.17 -24.52
N TRP A 393 3.93 34.80 -24.17
CA TRP A 393 3.49 33.42 -24.06
C TRP A 393 3.16 32.82 -25.42
N LYS A 394 3.49 31.53 -25.59
CA LYS A 394 3.10 30.75 -26.78
C LYS A 394 2.07 29.71 -26.40
N ASN A 395 1.08 29.50 -27.27
CA ASN A 395 0.11 28.42 -27.11
C ASN A 395 0.74 27.06 -27.45
N GLN A 396 1.50 26.49 -26.51
CA GLN A 396 2.17 25.20 -26.65
C GLN A 396 2.28 24.48 -25.30
N LEU A 397 2.24 23.14 -25.36
CA LEU A 397 2.37 22.24 -24.21
C LEU A 397 3.84 21.93 -23.85
N SER A 398 4.82 22.42 -24.60
CA SER A 398 6.23 22.21 -24.31
C SER A 398 6.76 23.27 -23.35
N ARG A 399 7.92 22.99 -22.72
CA ARG A 399 8.66 23.96 -21.93
C ARG A 399 8.77 25.32 -22.63
N GLN A 400 8.53 26.39 -21.88
CA GLN A 400 8.77 27.76 -22.35
C GLN A 400 9.68 28.48 -21.36
N ASP A 401 10.66 29.20 -21.89
CA ASP A 401 11.55 30.06 -21.10
C ASP A 401 11.36 31.51 -21.58
N LEU A 402 10.97 32.37 -20.65
CA LEU A 402 10.74 33.79 -20.86
C LEU A 402 11.79 34.59 -20.08
N SER A 403 12.28 35.67 -20.68
CA SER A 403 13.19 36.61 -20.04
C SER A 403 12.70 38.02 -20.30
N GLU A 404 12.30 38.70 -19.23
CA GLU A 404 11.83 40.09 -19.28
C GLU A 404 12.82 41.00 -18.55
N GLU A 405 13.02 42.21 -19.06
CA GLU A 405 13.94 43.19 -18.48
C GLU A 405 13.23 44.50 -18.17
N LEU A 406 13.53 45.10 -17.02
CA LEU A 406 13.00 46.39 -16.58
C LEU A 406 14.16 47.28 -16.10
N TYR A 407 14.23 48.48 -16.65
CA TYR A 407 15.28 49.46 -16.40
C TYR A 407 14.74 50.62 -15.59
N PHE A 408 15.55 51.09 -14.64
CA PHE A 408 15.27 52.26 -13.82
C PHE A 408 16.39 53.27 -13.96
N LYS A 409 16.03 54.53 -14.20
CA LYS A 409 16.91 55.69 -14.10
C LYS A 409 16.24 56.69 -13.18
N MET A 410 16.82 56.87 -12.00
CA MET A 410 16.27 57.73 -10.95
C MET A 410 17.25 58.84 -10.65
N ASN A 411 16.79 60.09 -10.65
CA ASN A 411 17.57 61.26 -10.32
C ASN A 411 16.87 62.05 -9.20
N PHE A 412 17.58 62.29 -8.10
CA PHE A 412 17.08 63.03 -6.95
C PHE A 412 17.97 64.25 -6.69
N LEU A 413 17.38 65.44 -6.58
CA LEU A 413 18.05 66.71 -6.32
C LEU A 413 17.35 67.47 -5.17
N GLY A 414 18.10 68.26 -4.41
CA GLY A 414 17.59 69.05 -3.27
C GLY A 414 18.09 68.57 -1.90
N GLY A 415 18.09 69.48 -0.92
CA GLY A 415 18.56 69.25 0.45
C GLY A 415 17.40 69.27 1.45
N GLY A 416 17.26 68.19 2.23
CA GLY A 416 16.12 67.93 3.12
C GLY A 416 15.79 69.07 4.08
N GLY A 417 14.58 69.63 3.90
CA GLY A 417 14.01 70.63 4.81
C GLY A 417 12.54 70.43 5.17
N MET A 418 11.79 69.57 4.47
CA MET A 418 10.33 69.44 4.66
C MET A 418 9.89 68.13 5.33
N LEU A 419 10.64 67.05 5.15
CA LEU A 419 10.55 65.79 5.91
C LEU A 419 11.98 65.42 6.34
N ASP A 420 12.17 64.87 7.54
CA ASP A 420 13.48 64.39 8.05
C ASP A 420 14.13 63.29 7.17
N TYR A 421 13.50 62.90 6.06
CA TYR A 421 13.77 61.68 5.29
C TYR A 421 13.55 61.91 3.78
N VAL A 422 14.30 62.81 3.16
CA VAL A 422 14.32 62.99 1.69
C VAL A 422 15.41 62.08 1.09
N PRO A 423 15.20 61.50 -0.11
CA PRO A 423 16.19 60.69 -0.82
C PRO A 423 17.56 61.35 -0.89
N ARG A 424 18.64 60.57 -0.75
CA ARG A 424 19.99 61.10 -0.95
C ARG A 424 20.12 61.59 -2.39
N ALA A 425 20.58 62.83 -2.55
CA ALA A 425 20.79 63.42 -3.87
C ALA A 425 21.81 62.59 -4.68
N GLY A 426 21.46 62.28 -5.93
CA GLY A 426 22.25 61.44 -6.81
C GLY A 426 21.43 60.82 -7.93
N THR A 427 22.16 60.24 -8.89
CA THR A 427 21.57 59.49 -10.01
C THR A 427 21.85 58.00 -9.82
N TYR A 428 20.78 57.20 -9.89
CA TYR A 428 20.79 55.77 -9.63
C TYR A 428 20.27 55.02 -10.86
N TRP A 429 21.01 53.98 -11.26
CA TRP A 429 20.71 53.17 -12.43
C TRP A 429 20.59 51.70 -12.04
N ARG A 430 19.43 51.11 -12.29
CA ARG A 430 19.15 49.71 -11.93
C ARG A 430 18.55 48.94 -13.07
N LYS A 431 18.81 47.63 -13.06
CA LYS A 431 18.26 46.67 -14.00
C LYS A 431 17.67 45.50 -13.22
N LEU A 432 16.44 45.15 -13.55
CA LEU A 432 15.76 43.94 -13.11
C LEU A 432 15.61 43.00 -14.30
N THR A 433 16.07 41.77 -14.14
CA THR A 433 15.82 40.70 -15.10
C THR A 433 14.96 39.64 -14.42
N LEU A 434 13.84 39.25 -15.05
CA LEU A 434 12.98 38.18 -14.58
C LEU A 434 13.04 37.02 -15.57
N HIS A 435 13.55 35.88 -15.12
CA HIS A 435 13.47 34.63 -15.88
C HIS A 435 12.30 33.79 -15.38
N THR A 436 11.39 33.45 -16.29
CA THR A 436 10.24 32.60 -16.00
C THR A 436 10.29 31.36 -16.88
N THR A 437 10.28 30.17 -16.27
CA THR A 437 10.24 28.89 -16.96
C THR A 437 8.93 28.18 -16.65
N THR A 438 8.23 27.70 -17.67
CA THR A 438 6.99 26.94 -17.53
C THR A 438 7.12 25.53 -18.09
N GLY A 439 6.42 24.58 -17.46
CA GLY A 439 6.38 23.18 -17.88
C GLY A 439 5.56 22.34 -16.91
N TYR A 440 5.83 21.04 -16.84
CA TYR A 440 5.06 20.12 -16.00
C TYR A 440 5.95 19.41 -14.98
N PHE A 441 5.31 18.87 -13.95
CA PHE A 441 5.93 17.95 -13.01
C PHE A 441 4.96 16.84 -12.62
N GLU A 442 5.50 15.72 -12.17
CA GLU A 442 4.69 14.62 -11.63
C GLU A 442 4.28 14.92 -10.19
N LEU A 443 2.98 14.84 -9.89
CA LEU A 443 2.47 15.04 -8.53
C LEU A 443 3.00 13.95 -7.58
N PRO A 444 3.16 14.27 -6.27
CA PRO A 444 3.57 13.28 -5.26
C PRO A 444 2.66 12.03 -5.27
N ASN A 445 3.27 10.85 -5.35
CA ASN A 445 2.60 9.56 -5.38
C ASN A 445 3.52 8.45 -4.85
N TYR A 446 3.03 7.21 -4.71
CA TYR A 446 3.86 6.12 -4.18
C TYR A 446 5.03 5.72 -5.09
N ALA A 447 4.96 5.98 -6.40
CA ALA A 447 6.01 5.62 -7.36
C ALA A 447 7.21 6.58 -7.31
N ASN A 448 6.99 7.86 -7.02
CA ASN A 448 8.06 8.85 -6.84
C ASN A 448 8.43 9.08 -5.36
N GLY A 449 8.03 8.19 -4.44
CA GLY A 449 8.41 8.29 -3.03
C GLY A 449 7.69 9.41 -2.27
N GLN A 450 6.51 9.84 -2.75
CA GLN A 450 5.69 10.89 -2.16
C GLN A 450 6.34 12.28 -2.19
N VAL A 451 7.23 12.53 -3.14
CA VAL A 451 7.83 13.84 -3.37
C VAL A 451 7.44 14.37 -4.76
N PRO A 452 7.40 15.70 -4.97
CA PRO A 452 7.15 16.24 -6.30
C PRO A 452 8.22 15.75 -7.28
N GLY A 453 7.79 15.34 -8.47
CA GLY A 453 8.68 14.93 -9.54
C GLY A 453 9.55 16.07 -10.03
N LEU A 454 10.61 15.70 -10.76
CA LEU A 454 11.45 16.68 -11.45
C LEU A 454 10.67 17.42 -12.53
N PHE A 455 11.19 18.58 -12.92
CA PHE A 455 10.69 19.33 -14.05
C PHE A 455 10.77 18.48 -15.34
N ILE A 456 9.69 18.44 -16.10
CA ILE A 456 9.55 17.65 -17.32
C ILE A 456 9.68 18.60 -18.52
N GLU A 457 10.62 18.30 -19.42
CA GLU A 457 10.89 19.13 -20.60
C GLU A 457 9.86 18.97 -21.72
N GLU A 458 9.34 17.75 -21.90
CA GLU A 458 8.33 17.42 -22.91
C GLU A 458 6.94 17.28 -22.28
N SER A 459 5.90 17.69 -23.02
CA SER A 459 4.50 17.53 -22.58
C SER A 459 4.22 16.05 -22.22
N PRO A 460 3.71 15.75 -21.01
CA PRO A 460 3.26 14.41 -20.67
C PRO A 460 1.94 14.04 -21.37
N PHE A 461 1.28 15.00 -22.03
CA PHE A 461 0.04 14.82 -22.77
C PHE A 461 0.33 14.65 -24.27
N ASP A 462 -0.39 13.72 -24.92
CA ASP A 462 -0.24 13.40 -26.35
C ASP A 462 -0.36 14.65 -27.25
N LYS A 463 0.44 14.66 -28.33
CA LYS A 463 0.59 15.76 -29.32
C LYS A 463 -0.66 15.96 -30.19
N ASN A 464 -1.82 16.24 -29.60
CA ASN A 464 -2.95 16.82 -30.34
C ASN A 464 -3.05 18.30 -29.97
N PRO A 465 -2.29 19.19 -30.63
CA PRO A 465 -2.57 20.60 -30.55
C PRO A 465 -4.02 20.79 -31.00
N ARG A 466 -4.86 21.42 -30.16
CA ARG A 466 -6.17 21.88 -30.61
C ARG A 466 -5.90 22.89 -31.71
N ASN A 467 -6.25 22.55 -32.95
CA ASN A 467 -6.21 23.49 -34.07
C ASN A 467 -7.19 24.63 -33.80
N LEU A 468 -6.69 25.70 -33.20
CA LEU A 468 -7.41 26.96 -33.05
C LEU A 468 -7.06 27.81 -34.26
N THR A 469 -8.09 28.21 -35.00
CA THR A 469 -7.96 29.04 -36.20
C THR A 469 -7.47 30.44 -35.82
N PRO A 470 -6.42 30.97 -36.47
CA PRO A 470 -6.05 32.38 -36.32
C PRO A 470 -7.19 33.25 -36.86
N ARG A 471 -7.56 34.32 -36.16
CA ARG A 471 -8.44 35.35 -36.71
C ARG A 471 -7.71 36.67 -36.83
N ASP A 472 -7.85 37.26 -38.02
CA ASP A 472 -7.53 38.64 -38.34
C ASP A 472 -8.28 39.57 -37.38
N LEU A 473 -7.53 40.44 -36.69
CA LEU A 473 -8.10 41.53 -35.90
C LEU A 473 -8.44 42.67 -36.85
N ASP A 474 -9.73 42.87 -37.06
CA ASP A 474 -10.24 43.93 -37.94
C ASP A 474 -10.05 45.32 -37.33
N ASN A 475 -9.83 46.24 -38.26
CA ASN A 475 -9.40 47.61 -38.12
C ASN A 475 -10.60 48.48 -37.74
N ASN A 476 -10.49 49.27 -36.65
CA ASN A 476 -11.13 50.58 -36.39
C ASN A 476 -11.54 50.75 -34.92
N THR A 477 -10.79 51.54 -34.14
CA THR A 477 -11.33 52.74 -33.50
C THR A 477 -10.20 53.67 -33.04
N ALA A 478 -10.16 54.87 -33.61
CA ALA A 478 -9.36 55.99 -33.11
C ALA A 478 -10.20 56.79 -32.11
N TRP A 479 -9.61 57.28 -31.01
CA TRP A 479 -9.83 58.62 -30.40
C TRP A 479 -8.77 58.92 -29.30
N THR A 480 -7.82 59.79 -29.66
CA THR A 480 -7.14 60.89 -28.90
C THR A 480 -6.61 60.72 -27.46
N THR A 481 -5.26 60.72 -27.39
CA THR A 481 -4.33 61.34 -26.40
C THR A 481 -4.23 60.79 -24.97
N LEU A 482 -3.58 59.62 -24.85
CA LEU A 482 -2.62 59.24 -23.78
C LEU A 482 -1.70 58.11 -24.32
N ASN A 483 -0.84 58.43 -25.30
CA ASN A 483 -0.59 57.52 -26.44
C ASN A 483 0.76 56.77 -26.46
N ALA A 484 1.18 56.16 -25.36
CA ALA A 484 2.25 55.14 -25.39
C ALA A 484 1.88 53.86 -24.62
N THR A 485 1.08 53.98 -23.55
CA THR A 485 0.77 52.87 -22.63
C THR A 485 -0.56 52.15 -22.93
N LEU A 486 -1.45 52.73 -23.75
CA LEU A 486 -2.81 52.18 -23.95
C LEU A 486 -2.83 50.84 -24.72
N ASN A 487 -1.96 50.68 -25.72
CA ASN A 487 -1.82 49.42 -26.45
C ASN A 487 -1.27 48.31 -25.55
N VAL A 488 -0.31 48.67 -24.68
CA VAL A 488 0.26 47.78 -23.67
C VAL A 488 -0.78 47.41 -22.60
N ILE A 489 -1.66 48.35 -22.20
CA ILE A 489 -2.77 48.07 -21.29
C ILE A 489 -3.71 47.02 -21.87
N ASN A 490 -4.07 47.14 -23.15
CA ASN A 490 -5.01 46.23 -23.81
C ASN A 490 -4.42 44.87 -24.21
N ALA A 491 -3.11 44.69 -24.12
CA ALA A 491 -2.44 43.44 -24.50
C ALA A 491 -2.96 42.24 -23.67
N GLY A 492 -3.46 41.19 -24.33
CA GLY A 492 -3.82 39.95 -23.65
C GLY A 492 -2.57 39.24 -23.12
N ASP A 493 -2.74 38.43 -22.07
CA ASP A 493 -1.73 37.49 -21.57
C ASP A 493 -0.33 38.11 -21.40
N LYS A 494 -0.22 39.17 -20.60
CA LYS A 494 1.07 39.83 -20.36
C LYS A 494 2.05 38.92 -19.62
N GLY A 495 3.35 39.17 -19.81
CA GLY A 495 4.39 38.53 -19.02
C GLY A 495 4.29 38.89 -17.52
N PRO A 496 4.80 38.02 -16.62
CA PRO A 496 4.78 38.31 -15.19
C PRO A 496 5.45 39.64 -14.83
N LEU A 497 6.58 40.00 -15.45
CA LEU A 497 7.27 41.26 -15.13
C LEU A 497 6.48 42.47 -15.62
N LEU A 498 5.92 42.43 -16.83
CA LEU A 498 5.09 43.52 -17.35
C LEU A 498 3.86 43.76 -16.45
N ASN A 499 3.19 42.69 -16.00
CA ASN A 499 2.08 42.80 -15.05
C ASN A 499 2.52 43.45 -13.73
N ILE A 500 3.68 43.08 -13.18
CA ILE A 500 4.23 43.69 -11.97
C ILE A 500 4.56 45.16 -12.20
N ALA A 501 5.21 45.50 -13.31
CA ALA A 501 5.58 46.87 -13.65
C ALA A 501 4.34 47.77 -13.78
N MET A 502 3.29 47.28 -14.43
CA MET A 502 2.00 47.98 -14.52
C MET A 502 1.29 48.09 -13.17
N ALA A 503 1.34 47.06 -12.33
CA ALA A 503 0.74 47.10 -11.00
C ALA A 503 1.44 48.13 -10.09
N LEU A 504 2.78 48.22 -10.15
CA LEU A 504 3.59 49.06 -9.26
C LEU A 504 3.79 50.48 -9.76
N PHE A 505 3.87 50.66 -11.08
CA PHE A 505 4.24 51.93 -11.71
C PHE A 505 3.27 52.36 -12.81
N GLY A 506 2.36 51.51 -13.29
CA GLY A 506 1.40 51.91 -14.33
C GLY A 506 0.33 52.90 -13.85
N GLU A 507 -0.63 53.20 -14.72
CA GLU A 507 -1.78 54.04 -14.41
C GLU A 507 -2.56 53.53 -13.18
N GLY A 508 -2.94 54.46 -12.28
CA GLY A 508 -3.61 54.15 -11.01
C GLY A 508 -2.74 53.41 -9.98
N SER A 509 -1.44 53.23 -10.23
CA SER A 509 -0.48 52.71 -9.25
C SER A 509 -0.13 53.76 -8.20
N PHE A 510 0.55 53.36 -7.13
CA PHE A 510 0.96 54.30 -6.07
C PHE A 510 1.85 55.44 -6.61
N ALA A 511 2.64 55.20 -7.66
CA ALA A 511 3.48 56.21 -8.29
C ALA A 511 2.70 57.26 -9.10
N ASP A 512 1.47 56.96 -9.51
CA ASP A 512 0.58 57.86 -10.25
C ASP A 512 -0.15 58.81 -9.29
N VAL A 513 0.58 59.80 -8.78
CA VAL A 513 0.09 60.76 -7.78
C VAL A 513 -1.26 61.36 -8.17
N GLN A 514 -1.50 61.64 -9.45
CA GLN A 514 -2.72 62.32 -9.92
C GLN A 514 -3.99 61.45 -9.83
N HIS A 515 -3.88 60.12 -9.86
CA HIS A 515 -5.03 59.20 -9.94
C HIS A 515 -5.13 58.24 -8.73
N THR A 516 -4.44 58.53 -7.63
CA THR A 516 -4.37 57.65 -6.46
C THR A 516 -5.31 58.03 -5.32
N VAL A 517 -5.56 57.05 -4.43
CA VAL A 517 -6.15 57.25 -3.09
C VAL A 517 -5.41 58.34 -2.32
N LEU A 518 -4.10 58.45 -2.54
CA LEU A 518 -3.25 59.43 -1.88
C LEU A 518 -3.67 60.86 -2.30
N ALA A 519 -3.86 61.15 -3.59
CA ALA A 519 -4.37 62.45 -4.05
C ALA A 519 -5.81 62.71 -3.64
N ALA A 520 -6.68 61.69 -3.70
CA ALA A 520 -8.06 61.82 -3.24
C ALA A 520 -8.11 62.20 -1.74
N TYR A 521 -7.21 61.63 -0.94
CA TYR A 521 -7.11 61.92 0.48
C TYR A 521 -6.49 63.30 0.76
N ALA A 522 -5.38 63.66 0.11
CA ALA A 522 -4.75 64.98 0.27
C ALA A 522 -5.73 66.13 -0.06
N ASN A 523 -6.61 65.92 -1.04
CA ASN A 523 -7.66 66.86 -1.41
C ASN A 523 -8.90 66.84 -0.51
N SER A 524 -9.04 65.83 0.37
CA SER A 524 -10.21 65.67 1.23
C SER A 524 -10.20 66.58 2.47
N GLY A 525 -9.03 67.07 2.89
CA GLY A 525 -8.85 67.86 4.12
C GLY A 525 -9.13 67.08 5.41
N ILE A 526 -9.28 65.76 5.33
CA ILE A 526 -9.51 64.87 6.47
C ILE A 526 -8.18 64.62 7.17
N ILE A 527 -8.18 64.72 8.50
CA ILE A 527 -7.06 64.27 9.35
C ILE A 527 -7.45 62.90 9.91
N TYR A 528 -6.64 61.88 9.62
CA TYR A 528 -6.89 60.51 10.07
C TYR A 528 -5.57 59.85 10.46
N ASP A 529 -5.43 59.59 11.76
CA ASP A 529 -4.24 58.94 12.34
C ASP A 529 -4.20 57.42 12.11
N GLY A 530 -5.23 56.85 11.46
CA GLY A 530 -5.29 55.44 11.12
C GLY A 530 -4.78 55.15 9.70
N CYS A 531 -4.91 53.88 9.28
CA CYS A 531 -4.44 53.45 7.98
C CYS A 531 -5.41 53.77 6.84
N ILE A 532 -4.99 54.64 5.94
CA ILE A 532 -5.80 55.07 4.79
C ILE A 532 -5.67 54.08 3.63
N GLY A 533 -4.48 53.50 3.47
CA GLY A 533 -4.20 52.51 2.43
C GLY A 533 -2.84 51.86 2.65
N ILE A 534 -2.64 50.69 2.06
CA ILE A 534 -1.36 50.00 2.07
C ILE A 534 -0.63 50.28 0.76
N ILE A 535 0.63 50.73 0.86
CA ILE A 535 1.50 50.91 -0.30
C ILE A 535 1.82 49.51 -0.88
N PRO A 536 1.47 49.22 -2.15
CA PRO A 536 1.82 47.96 -2.78
C PRO A 536 3.32 47.68 -2.69
N PHE A 537 3.71 46.40 -2.63
CA PHE A 537 5.10 45.94 -2.59
C PHE A 537 5.85 46.12 -1.26
N ILE A 538 5.54 47.14 -0.45
CA ILE A 538 6.20 47.35 0.87
C ILE A 538 6.09 46.13 1.78
N PRO A 539 4.94 45.44 1.91
CA PRO A 539 4.86 44.21 2.72
C PRO A 539 5.80 43.08 2.25
N LEU A 540 6.15 43.04 0.96
CA LEU A 540 7.13 42.09 0.43
C LEU A 540 8.58 42.51 0.67
N LEU A 541 8.83 43.79 0.97
CA LEU A 541 10.16 44.30 1.32
C LEU A 541 10.51 44.14 2.80
N ASP A 542 9.52 43.90 3.67
CA ASP A 542 9.70 43.73 5.12
C ASP A 542 10.62 42.56 5.49
N ASP A 543 11.67 42.79 6.26
CA ASP A 543 12.63 41.75 6.66
C ASP A 543 12.42 41.34 8.12
N PRO A 544 12.09 40.06 8.42
CA PRO A 544 11.88 39.61 9.80
C PRO A 544 13.15 39.72 10.68
N HIS A 545 14.34 39.84 10.09
CA HIS A 545 15.62 39.93 10.80
C HIS A 545 16.24 41.33 10.83
N SER A 546 15.72 42.28 10.04
CA SER A 546 16.21 43.65 10.04
C SER A 546 15.07 44.64 10.18
N SER A 547 15.19 45.53 11.17
CA SER A 547 14.17 46.55 11.40
C SER A 547 14.38 47.69 10.41
N PHE A 548 13.87 47.54 9.18
CA PHE A 548 13.73 48.66 8.26
C PHE A 548 12.73 49.65 8.86
N LYS A 549 13.23 50.62 9.63
CA LYS A 549 12.45 51.49 10.54
C LYS A 549 12.37 52.94 10.07
N VAL A 550 12.49 53.19 8.77
CA VAL A 550 12.37 54.55 8.24
C VAL A 550 11.28 54.58 7.19
N SER A 551 10.37 55.55 7.29
CA SER A 551 9.32 55.79 6.32
C SER A 551 9.95 55.93 4.93
N PRO A 552 9.49 55.18 3.92
CA PRO A 552 8.15 54.59 3.81
C PRO A 552 8.08 53.12 4.26
N GLY A 553 9.01 52.64 5.10
CA GLY A 553 9.01 51.29 5.67
C GLY A 553 7.77 50.91 6.51
N ASN A 554 6.90 51.88 6.82
CA ASN A 554 5.54 51.57 7.26
C ASN A 554 4.68 51.31 6.02
N PRO A 555 4.15 50.08 5.81
CA PRO A 555 3.30 49.79 4.65
C PRO A 555 2.02 50.63 4.66
N CYS A 556 1.67 51.21 5.80
CA CYS A 556 0.47 51.98 6.00
C CYS A 556 0.68 53.49 5.71
N LEU A 557 -0.17 54.03 4.83
CA LEU A 557 -0.30 55.46 4.57
C LEU A 557 -1.12 56.11 5.69
N THR A 558 -0.49 57.04 6.41
CA THR A 558 -1.12 57.88 7.44
C THR A 558 -1.16 59.33 6.97
N GLY A 559 -2.26 60.02 7.25
CA GLY A 559 -2.51 61.35 6.74
C GLY A 559 -2.38 62.44 7.80
N SER A 560 -1.56 63.45 7.52
CA SER A 560 -1.51 64.71 8.28
C SER A 560 -1.82 65.86 7.32
N GLY A 561 -3.10 66.11 7.05
CA GLY A 561 -3.52 67.26 6.24
C GLY A 561 -3.39 68.57 7.02
N THR A 562 -2.63 69.54 6.52
CA THR A 562 -2.45 70.86 7.18
C THR A 562 -3.36 71.95 6.61
N GLY A 563 -4.24 71.63 5.66
CA GLY A 563 -5.16 72.59 5.03
C GLY A 563 -4.51 73.52 3.99
N ASP A 564 -3.20 73.44 3.79
CA ASP A 564 -2.45 74.12 2.73
C ASP A 564 -2.24 73.18 1.55
N ARG A 565 -2.69 73.60 0.36
CA ARG A 565 -2.70 72.77 -0.84
C ARG A 565 -1.30 72.57 -1.43
N GLU A 566 -0.45 73.60 -1.34
CA GLU A 566 0.92 73.56 -1.87
C GLU A 566 1.79 72.65 -1.01
N TYR A 567 1.72 72.84 0.32
CA TYR A 567 2.38 71.96 1.29
C TYR A 567 1.94 70.50 1.19
N ASN A 568 0.64 70.24 0.95
CA ASN A 568 0.16 68.88 0.74
C ASN A 568 0.75 68.26 -0.54
N ASP A 569 0.90 69.01 -1.62
CA ASP A 569 1.48 68.50 -2.88
C ASP A 569 2.96 68.15 -2.74
N ASP A 570 3.75 68.98 -2.06
CA ASP A 570 5.16 68.70 -1.76
C ASP A 570 5.33 67.42 -0.91
N VAL A 571 4.53 67.26 0.15
CA VAL A 571 4.59 66.09 1.04
C VAL A 571 4.25 64.81 0.28
N MET A 572 3.28 64.87 -0.62
CA MET A 572 2.85 63.77 -1.47
C MET A 572 3.95 63.30 -2.40
N HIS A 573 4.57 64.24 -3.11
CA HIS A 573 5.68 63.98 -4.01
C HIS A 573 6.92 63.49 -3.25
N ALA A 574 7.12 63.91 -2.00
CA ALA A 574 8.21 63.42 -1.17
C ALA A 574 8.01 61.95 -0.76
N ILE A 575 6.77 61.52 -0.47
CA ILE A 575 6.44 60.11 -0.19
C ILE A 575 6.68 59.25 -1.44
N VAL A 576 6.29 59.72 -2.63
CA VAL A 576 6.53 58.99 -3.89
C VAL A 576 8.01 58.94 -4.27
N ALA A 577 8.75 60.03 -4.07
CA ALA A 577 10.21 60.05 -4.26
C ALA A 577 10.89 59.01 -3.34
N ASN A 578 10.44 58.91 -2.10
CA ASN A 578 10.89 57.89 -1.15
C ASN A 578 10.54 56.46 -1.57
N TYR A 579 9.36 56.23 -2.14
CA TYR A 579 8.98 54.93 -2.70
C TYR A 579 9.91 54.53 -3.85
N PHE A 580 10.22 55.43 -4.78
CA PHE A 580 11.21 55.17 -5.83
C PHE A 580 12.61 54.93 -5.26
N PHE A 581 13.00 55.67 -4.23
CA PHE A 581 14.30 55.51 -3.59
C PHE A 581 14.50 54.13 -2.94
N LEU A 582 13.45 53.38 -2.61
CA LEU A 582 13.58 51.97 -2.18
C LEU A 582 14.25 51.10 -3.24
N PHE A 583 14.08 51.46 -4.51
CA PHE A 583 14.71 50.81 -5.65
C PHE A 583 16.08 51.44 -5.98
N SER A 584 16.62 52.37 -5.20
CA SER A 584 17.97 52.91 -5.44
C SER A 584 19.07 51.88 -5.18
N GLY A 585 18.77 50.87 -4.34
CA GLY A 585 19.70 49.87 -3.80
C GLY A 585 20.80 50.46 -2.91
N ASP A 586 20.58 51.64 -2.33
CA ASP A 586 21.39 52.19 -1.25
C ASP A 586 20.98 51.55 0.09
N PRO A 587 21.86 50.76 0.75
CA PRO A 587 21.52 50.04 1.98
C PRO A 587 21.46 50.96 3.21
N THR A 588 21.87 52.23 3.09
CA THR A 588 21.92 53.18 4.22
C THR A 588 20.51 53.62 4.64
N TYR A 589 19.61 53.73 3.66
CA TYR A 589 18.25 54.26 3.84
C TYR A 589 17.19 53.42 3.12
N GLY A 590 17.58 52.39 2.34
CA GLY A 590 16.70 51.49 1.59
C GLY A 590 16.96 50.01 1.89
N PRO A 591 16.13 49.10 1.36
CA PRO A 591 16.33 47.66 1.46
C PRO A 591 17.61 47.22 0.73
N THR A 592 18.19 46.09 1.15
CA THR A 592 19.33 45.50 0.45
C THR A 592 18.94 45.05 -0.96
N SER A 593 19.92 44.98 -1.87
CA SER A 593 19.67 44.50 -3.24
C SER A 593 19.13 43.06 -3.26
N GLU A 594 19.60 42.20 -2.35
CA GLU A 594 19.07 40.84 -2.16
C GLU A 594 17.60 40.85 -1.71
N ARG A 595 17.22 41.79 -0.85
CA ARG A 595 15.83 41.91 -0.38
C ARG A 595 14.89 42.35 -1.50
N VAL A 596 15.30 43.34 -2.30
CA VAL A 596 14.56 43.79 -3.49
C VAL A 596 14.41 42.65 -4.48
N GLN A 597 15.49 41.89 -4.71
CA GLN A 597 15.46 40.70 -5.57
C GLN A 597 14.47 39.64 -5.06
N ASN A 598 14.50 39.33 -3.76
CA ASN A 598 13.56 38.38 -3.13
C ASN A 598 12.10 38.85 -3.22
N ALA A 599 11.85 40.15 -3.04
CA ALA A 599 10.52 40.74 -3.17
C ALA A 599 9.99 40.66 -4.61
N PHE A 600 10.84 40.91 -5.62
CA PHE A 600 10.45 40.73 -7.03
C PHE A 600 10.22 39.26 -7.40
N ALA A 601 11.01 38.32 -6.87
CA ALA A 601 10.75 36.89 -7.05
C ALA A 601 9.40 36.48 -6.42
N SER A 602 9.08 37.04 -5.25
CA SER A 602 7.78 36.85 -4.59
C SER A 602 6.62 37.47 -5.37
N ALA A 603 6.82 38.67 -5.94
CA ALA A 603 5.83 39.31 -6.79
C ALA A 603 5.60 38.52 -8.09
N ALA A 604 6.64 37.91 -8.67
CA ALA A 604 6.53 37.02 -9.83
C ALA A 604 5.74 35.75 -9.52
N PHE A 605 5.92 35.18 -8.33
CA PHE A 605 5.08 34.09 -7.84
C PHE A 605 3.60 34.51 -7.77
N LEU A 606 3.30 35.68 -7.18
CA LEU A 606 1.93 36.18 -7.05
C LEU A 606 1.29 36.54 -8.40
N ALA A 607 2.08 37.10 -9.33
CA ALA A 607 1.65 37.39 -10.68
C ALA A 607 1.29 36.09 -11.43
N SER A 608 2.13 35.05 -11.30
CA SER A 608 1.88 33.73 -11.88
C SER A 608 0.63 33.07 -11.26
N ASP A 609 0.45 33.18 -9.94
CA ASP A 609 -0.72 32.65 -9.24
C ASP A 609 -2.01 33.30 -9.73
N MET A 610 -2.03 34.63 -9.83
CA MET A 610 -3.17 35.35 -10.37
C MET A 610 -3.43 34.95 -11.83
N PHE A 611 -2.39 34.95 -12.68
CA PHE A 611 -2.51 34.63 -14.10
C PHE A 611 -3.15 33.27 -14.35
N MET A 612 -2.73 32.26 -13.59
CA MET A 612 -3.22 30.89 -13.73
C MET A 612 -4.59 30.66 -13.11
N THR A 613 -4.98 31.41 -12.07
CA THR A 613 -6.19 31.10 -11.27
C THR A 613 -7.38 32.01 -11.54
N ASN A 614 -7.17 33.09 -12.29
CA ASN A 614 -8.22 34.00 -12.75
C ASN A 614 -9.07 33.39 -13.89
N ASN A 615 -8.74 32.17 -14.37
CA ASN A 615 -9.44 31.49 -15.47
C ASN A 615 -10.49 30.47 -14.99
N TYR A 616 -11.66 30.95 -14.58
CA TYR A 616 -12.71 30.09 -14.03
C TYR A 616 -13.47 29.25 -15.06
N HIS A 617 -13.29 29.50 -16.36
CA HIS A 617 -14.19 28.97 -17.39
C HIS A 617 -13.69 27.74 -18.13
N GLU A 618 -12.38 27.46 -18.11
CA GLU A 618 -11.79 26.32 -18.84
C GLU A 618 -10.69 25.69 -17.99
N GLN A 619 -11.03 24.64 -17.22
CA GLN A 619 -10.06 23.78 -16.54
C GLN A 619 -10.08 22.40 -17.21
N SER A 620 -9.00 22.03 -17.90
CA SER A 620 -8.97 20.81 -18.72
C SER A 620 -8.33 19.61 -18.03
N ILE A 621 -7.48 19.79 -17.01
CA ILE A 621 -6.79 18.70 -16.34
C ILE A 621 -7.59 18.25 -15.13
N SER A 622 -8.12 17.03 -15.16
CA SER A 622 -8.79 16.41 -14.00
C SER A 622 -7.79 15.68 -13.12
N ILE A 623 -7.77 16.04 -11.84
CA ILE A 623 -6.90 15.45 -10.83
C ILE A 623 -7.71 14.53 -9.93
N SER A 624 -7.23 13.31 -9.72
CA SER A 624 -7.84 12.30 -8.85
C SER A 624 -6.85 11.79 -7.82
N TYR A 625 -7.32 11.20 -6.73
CA TYR A 625 -6.46 10.54 -5.76
C TYR A 625 -6.99 9.14 -5.40
N ASP A 626 -6.06 8.24 -5.13
CA ASP A 626 -6.35 6.92 -4.55
C ASP A 626 -5.21 6.51 -3.62
N MET A 627 -5.41 6.65 -2.31
CA MET A 627 -4.41 6.24 -1.30
C MET A 627 -4.24 4.71 -1.20
N GLY A 628 -5.11 3.96 -1.88
CA GLY A 628 -5.17 2.51 -1.84
C GLY A 628 -5.65 1.96 -0.50
N ALA A 629 -5.86 0.65 -0.46
CA ALA A 629 -6.09 -0.10 0.77
C ALA A 629 -4.97 -1.12 0.99
N ASP A 630 -4.57 -1.32 2.24
CA ASP A 630 -3.56 -2.32 2.58
C ASP A 630 -4.12 -3.74 2.47
N VAL A 631 -3.41 -4.60 1.74
CA VAL A 631 -3.71 -6.03 1.66
C VAL A 631 -2.43 -6.82 1.87
N GLN A 632 -2.49 -7.83 2.74
CA GLN A 632 -1.41 -8.79 2.90
C GLN A 632 -1.53 -9.89 1.84
N ILE A 633 -0.47 -10.09 1.07
CA ILE A 633 -0.38 -11.18 0.11
C ILE A 633 0.78 -12.14 0.47
N PRO A 634 0.64 -13.44 0.17
CA PRO A 634 1.76 -14.36 0.22
C PRO A 634 2.90 -13.89 -0.69
N HIS A 635 4.13 -14.08 -0.23
CA HIS A 635 5.33 -13.79 -0.99
C HIS A 635 6.28 -14.98 -0.91
N ILE A 636 6.43 -15.64 -2.05
CA ILE A 636 7.20 -16.88 -2.22
C ILE A 636 8.05 -16.72 -3.48
N SER A 637 9.31 -17.14 -3.41
CA SER A 637 10.16 -17.18 -4.60
C SER A 637 9.74 -18.30 -5.56
N CYS A 638 9.94 -18.13 -6.87
CA CYS A 638 9.67 -19.20 -7.84
C CYS A 638 10.41 -20.50 -7.50
N VAL A 639 11.65 -20.38 -7.00
CA VAL A 639 12.46 -21.53 -6.54
C VAL A 639 11.78 -22.24 -5.37
N GLY A 640 11.27 -21.49 -4.39
CA GLY A 640 10.52 -22.04 -3.26
C GLY A 640 9.25 -22.76 -3.71
N ILE A 641 8.52 -22.20 -4.68
CA ILE A 641 7.32 -22.84 -5.26
C ILE A 641 7.68 -24.18 -5.91
N ILE A 642 8.69 -24.22 -6.76
CA ILE A 642 9.11 -25.46 -7.45
C ILE A 642 9.56 -26.51 -6.44
N PHE A 643 10.42 -26.12 -5.48
CA PHE A 643 10.98 -27.03 -4.50
C PHE A 643 9.90 -27.69 -3.63
N VAL A 644 8.99 -26.90 -3.06
CA VAL A 644 7.88 -27.42 -2.24
C VAL A 644 6.93 -28.28 -3.08
N THR A 645 6.62 -27.87 -4.32
CA THR A 645 5.72 -28.63 -5.20
C THR A 645 6.30 -30.01 -5.52
N VAL A 646 7.61 -30.11 -5.75
CA VAL A 646 8.30 -31.39 -5.98
C VAL A 646 8.27 -32.26 -4.72
N LEU A 647 8.56 -31.70 -3.55
CA LEU A 647 8.53 -32.46 -2.29
C LEU A 647 7.12 -32.96 -1.96
N LEU A 648 6.11 -32.10 -2.08
CA LEU A 648 4.71 -32.45 -1.86
C LEU A 648 4.24 -33.50 -2.87
N GLY A 649 4.59 -33.33 -4.16
CA GLY A 649 4.26 -34.30 -5.20
C GLY A 649 4.88 -35.68 -4.94
N LEU A 650 6.13 -35.71 -4.49
CA LEU A 650 6.83 -36.95 -4.13
C LEU A 650 6.15 -37.65 -2.95
N ASP A 651 5.83 -36.91 -1.88
CA ASP A 651 5.16 -37.45 -0.70
C ASP A 651 3.79 -38.05 -1.03
N LEU A 652 2.95 -37.28 -1.74
CA LEU A 652 1.63 -37.73 -2.17
C LEU A 652 1.69 -38.94 -3.10
N ALA A 653 2.64 -38.98 -4.03
CA ALA A 653 2.84 -40.13 -4.92
C ALA A 653 3.26 -41.38 -4.14
N CYS A 654 4.18 -41.25 -3.19
CA CYS A 654 4.61 -42.36 -2.33
C CYS A 654 3.47 -42.87 -1.43
N LEU A 655 2.69 -41.97 -0.84
CA LEU A 655 1.51 -42.32 -0.03
C LEU A 655 0.45 -43.04 -0.85
N LEU A 656 0.13 -42.54 -2.03
CA LEU A 656 -0.83 -43.16 -2.93
C LEU A 656 -0.35 -44.53 -3.42
N ALA A 657 0.93 -44.67 -3.76
CA ALA A 657 1.52 -45.94 -4.18
C ALA A 657 1.42 -46.99 -3.06
N LEU A 658 1.74 -46.64 -1.82
CA LEU A 658 1.59 -47.53 -0.67
C LEU A 658 0.13 -47.88 -0.35
N SER A 659 -0.79 -46.91 -0.46
CA SER A 659 -2.20 -47.15 -0.18
C SER A 659 -2.80 -48.09 -1.23
N LEU A 660 -2.50 -47.90 -2.51
CA LEU A 660 -2.86 -48.81 -3.61
C LEU A 660 -2.23 -50.19 -3.43
N TYR A 661 -0.95 -50.26 -3.07
CA TYR A 661 -0.25 -51.51 -2.76
C TYR A 661 -0.97 -52.28 -1.65
N SER A 662 -1.39 -51.60 -0.58
CA SER A 662 -2.11 -52.20 0.54
C SER A 662 -3.55 -52.65 0.19
N ALA A 663 -4.18 -52.01 -0.80
CA ALA A 663 -5.56 -52.26 -1.20
C ALA A 663 -5.68 -53.36 -2.29
N TRP A 664 -4.69 -53.49 -3.17
CA TRP A 664 -4.73 -54.47 -4.27
C TRP A 664 -4.51 -55.92 -3.83
N ILE A 665 -3.73 -56.14 -2.79
CA ILE A 665 -3.38 -57.48 -2.32
C ILE A 665 -4.33 -57.87 -1.17
N PRO A 666 -5.00 -59.06 -1.23
CA PRO A 666 -5.84 -59.54 -0.13
C PRO A 666 -5.01 -59.71 1.15
N ARG A 667 -5.59 -59.43 2.32
CA ARG A 667 -4.86 -59.46 3.59
C ARG A 667 -5.46 -60.46 4.57
N TRP A 668 -4.60 -61.11 5.35
CA TRP A 668 -4.99 -62.00 6.45
C TRP A 668 -5.38 -61.24 7.73
N THR A 669 -5.03 -59.96 7.82
CA THR A 669 -5.42 -59.05 8.90
C THR A 669 -5.55 -57.62 8.40
N GLY A 670 -6.33 -56.79 9.09
CA GLY A 670 -6.55 -55.40 8.69
C GLY A 670 -5.28 -54.54 8.82
N THR A 671 -4.57 -54.67 9.95
CA THR A 671 -3.36 -53.93 10.27
C THR A 671 -2.36 -54.84 10.98
N LEU A 672 -1.07 -54.56 10.82
CA LEU A 672 -0.04 -55.23 11.60
C LEU A 672 0.00 -54.61 13.00
N ASP A 673 -0.83 -55.13 13.91
CA ASP A 673 -1.05 -54.60 15.25
C ASP A 673 -0.75 -55.63 16.35
N SER A 674 -1.03 -55.25 17.61
CA SER A 674 -0.82 -56.12 18.77
C SER A 674 -1.61 -57.42 18.68
N PHE A 675 -2.79 -57.42 18.06
CA PHE A 675 -3.59 -58.64 17.90
C PHE A 675 -3.00 -59.56 16.82
N ALA A 676 -2.49 -59.00 15.72
CA ALA A 676 -1.72 -59.74 14.73
C ALA A 676 -0.44 -60.35 15.35
N MET A 677 0.29 -59.58 16.17
CA MET A 677 1.48 -60.05 16.88
C MET A 677 1.17 -61.10 17.94
N LEU A 678 0.04 -60.98 18.66
CA LEU A 678 -0.40 -61.98 19.63
C LEU A 678 -0.66 -63.33 18.96
N ARG A 679 -1.31 -63.33 17.78
CA ARG A 679 -1.54 -64.55 16.98
C ARG A 679 -0.24 -65.19 16.50
N ILE A 680 0.72 -64.38 16.06
CA ILE A 680 2.06 -64.85 15.67
C ILE A 680 2.79 -65.43 16.89
N GLY A 681 2.75 -64.74 18.03
CA GLY A 681 3.36 -65.16 19.30
C GLY A 681 2.81 -66.49 19.82
N ALA A 682 1.49 -66.70 19.73
CA ALA A 682 0.85 -67.96 20.11
C ALA A 682 1.37 -69.16 19.29
N CYS A 683 1.66 -68.96 18.00
CA CYS A 683 2.18 -69.98 17.09
C CYS A 683 3.63 -70.40 17.42
N ILE A 684 4.42 -69.52 18.05
CA ILE A 684 5.84 -69.76 18.39
C ILE A 684 6.09 -69.85 19.90
N SER A 685 5.04 -70.08 20.69
CA SER A 685 5.09 -70.04 22.16
C SER A 685 6.14 -70.98 22.77
N GLU A 686 6.43 -72.11 22.10
CA GLU A 686 7.49 -73.04 22.50
C GLU A 686 8.91 -72.49 22.28
N LYS A 687 9.10 -71.63 21.27
CA LYS A 687 10.40 -71.05 20.90
C LYS A 687 10.70 -69.75 21.65
N VAL A 688 9.67 -69.05 22.09
CA VAL A 688 9.76 -67.77 22.81
C VAL A 688 8.87 -67.83 24.06
N PRO A 689 9.27 -68.57 25.11
CA PRO A 689 8.48 -68.67 26.33
C PRO A 689 8.41 -67.31 27.05
N LEU A 690 7.34 -67.12 27.84
CA LEU A 690 7.12 -65.93 28.66
C LEU A 690 8.17 -65.82 29.77
N LEU A 691 9.32 -65.22 29.45
CA LEU A 691 10.43 -64.97 30.36
C LEU A 691 10.78 -63.48 30.41
N ALA A 692 11.23 -63.00 31.56
CA ALA A 692 11.71 -61.63 31.70
C ALA A 692 13.01 -61.43 30.90
N ALA A 693 13.02 -60.48 29.96
CA ALA A 693 14.18 -60.15 29.16
C ALA A 693 14.55 -58.67 29.32
N ARG A 694 15.77 -58.39 29.82
CA ARG A 694 16.33 -57.02 29.89
C ARG A 694 17.06 -56.60 28.61
N HIS A 695 17.48 -57.56 27.79
CA HIS A 695 18.27 -57.33 26.57
C HIS A 695 17.65 -58.09 25.39
N VAL A 696 16.55 -57.57 24.86
CA VAL A 696 15.81 -58.18 23.74
C VAL A 696 16.68 -58.26 22.47
N GLU A 697 17.69 -57.40 22.34
CA GLU A 697 18.69 -57.43 21.24
C GLU A 697 19.59 -58.68 21.24
N ARG A 698 19.68 -59.43 22.36
CA ARG A 698 20.52 -60.63 22.49
C ARG A 698 19.79 -61.93 22.18
N ILE A 699 18.47 -61.88 22.00
CA ILE A 699 17.65 -63.07 21.75
C ILE A 699 17.79 -63.49 20.28
N LYS A 700 18.72 -64.41 19.99
CA LYS A 700 19.02 -64.88 18.62
C LYS A 700 17.84 -65.55 17.91
N ILE A 701 16.92 -66.17 18.65
CA ILE A 701 15.77 -66.87 18.07
C ILE A 701 14.88 -65.93 17.23
N LEU A 702 14.83 -64.64 17.55
CA LEU A 702 14.06 -63.64 16.80
C LEU A 702 14.69 -63.29 15.45
N ASP A 703 16.01 -63.49 15.31
CA ASP A 703 16.77 -63.27 14.09
C ASP A 703 16.75 -64.52 13.19
N GLU A 704 16.62 -65.71 13.78
CA GLU A 704 16.57 -66.99 13.06
C GLU A 704 15.14 -67.39 12.65
N THR A 705 14.12 -66.95 13.39
CA THR A 705 12.72 -67.30 13.11
C THR A 705 12.18 -66.52 11.91
N PRO A 706 11.50 -67.18 10.96
CA PRO A 706 10.86 -66.51 9.84
C PRO A 706 9.79 -65.51 10.33
N GLY A 707 9.78 -64.30 9.79
CA GLY A 707 8.82 -63.24 10.15
C GLY A 707 7.69 -63.04 9.12
N TRP A 708 7.54 -63.92 8.16
CA TRP A 708 6.54 -63.81 7.09
C TRP A 708 5.39 -64.79 7.27
N MET A 709 4.21 -64.45 6.74
CA MET A 709 3.02 -65.30 6.75
C MET A 709 2.85 -66.01 5.40
N GLY A 710 2.61 -67.32 5.44
CA GLY A 710 2.33 -68.13 4.26
C GLY A 710 1.23 -69.15 4.52
N ASN A 711 0.93 -69.96 3.51
CA ASN A 711 0.05 -71.11 3.61
C ASN A 711 0.86 -72.36 4.02
N ALA A 712 0.34 -73.12 4.98
CA ALA A 712 0.93 -74.37 5.47
C ALA A 712 0.33 -75.63 4.80
N SER A 713 -0.85 -75.53 4.18
CA SER A 713 -1.59 -76.68 3.66
C SER A 713 -1.93 -76.55 2.17
N ASP A 714 -1.69 -77.62 1.42
CA ASP A 714 -2.08 -77.74 0.00
C ASP A 714 -3.54 -78.21 -0.18
N GLY A 715 -4.35 -78.19 0.89
CA GLY A 715 -5.76 -78.59 0.86
C GLY A 715 -6.72 -77.50 0.38
N GLU A 716 -7.98 -77.86 0.14
CA GLU A 716 -9.05 -76.91 -0.30
C GLU A 716 -9.24 -75.72 0.67
N ILE A 717 -8.94 -75.93 1.97
CA ILE A 717 -8.91 -74.88 2.99
C ILE A 717 -7.46 -74.66 3.42
N GLY A 718 -6.96 -73.44 3.20
CA GLY A 718 -5.63 -73.02 3.59
C GLY A 718 -5.51 -72.80 5.10
N GLU A 719 -4.32 -73.07 5.65
CA GLU A 719 -3.97 -72.81 7.05
C GLU A 719 -2.84 -71.77 7.11
N LEU A 720 -3.11 -70.66 7.80
CA LEU A 720 -2.12 -69.59 7.99
C LEU A 720 -1.00 -70.09 8.89
N CYS A 721 0.25 -69.99 8.42
CA CYS A 721 1.42 -70.41 9.19
C CYS A 721 2.57 -69.40 9.04
N LEU A 722 3.30 -69.19 10.15
CA LEU A 722 4.52 -68.41 10.16
C LEU A 722 5.63 -69.20 9.45
N GLY A 723 6.23 -68.60 8.42
CA GLY A 723 7.26 -69.29 7.65
C GLY A 723 6.75 -70.17 6.50
N GLY A 724 5.43 -70.22 6.26
CA GLY A 724 4.83 -71.10 5.24
C GLY A 724 5.47 -70.98 3.84
N GLU A 725 5.59 -72.11 3.14
CA GLU A 725 6.21 -72.18 1.81
C GLU A 725 5.25 -71.76 0.68
N GLY A 726 3.94 -72.00 0.87
CA GLY A 726 2.88 -71.62 -0.06
C GLY A 726 2.52 -70.13 0.03
N PRO A 727 2.32 -69.43 -1.10
CA PRO A 727 1.79 -68.07 -1.08
C PRO A 727 0.33 -68.05 -0.61
N LEU A 728 -0.12 -66.93 -0.06
CA LEU A 728 -1.55 -66.74 0.23
C LEU A 728 -2.31 -66.45 -1.07
N GLU A 729 -3.26 -67.30 -1.43
CA GLU A 729 -4.04 -67.19 -2.64
C GLU A 729 -5.33 -66.39 -2.44
N LYS A 730 -5.70 -65.62 -3.46
CA LYS A 730 -6.89 -64.76 -3.43
C LYS A 730 -8.20 -65.54 -3.43
N THR A 731 -8.22 -66.70 -4.09
CA THR A 731 -9.42 -67.53 -4.30
C THR A 731 -9.61 -68.60 -3.24
N GLN A 732 -8.58 -68.86 -2.43
CA GLN A 732 -8.60 -69.89 -1.39
C GLN A 732 -9.26 -69.36 -0.10
N ARG A 733 -9.98 -70.22 0.60
CA ARG A 733 -10.55 -69.93 1.92
C ARG A 733 -9.57 -70.35 3.00
N TYR A 734 -9.45 -69.51 4.04
CA TYR A 734 -8.58 -69.78 5.19
C TYR A 734 -9.40 -70.01 6.44
N ARG A 735 -8.89 -70.83 7.34
CA ARG A 735 -9.50 -71.12 8.64
C ARG A 735 -9.72 -69.83 9.45
N SER A 736 -10.93 -69.62 9.97
CA SER A 736 -11.32 -68.39 10.67
C SER A 736 -11.84 -68.66 12.09
N TYR A 737 -12.06 -67.60 12.86
CA TYR A 737 -12.83 -67.69 14.11
C TYR A 737 -14.33 -67.90 13.80
N ASP A 738 -15.07 -68.49 14.75
CA ASP A 738 -16.52 -68.73 14.61
C ASP A 738 -17.32 -67.43 14.43
N THR A 739 -16.83 -66.31 14.97
CA THR A 739 -17.43 -64.98 14.83
C THR A 739 -17.45 -64.48 13.39
N ASP A 740 -16.41 -64.79 12.61
CA ASP A 740 -16.29 -64.32 11.22
C ASP A 740 -17.17 -65.15 10.28
N HIS A 741 -17.34 -66.44 10.61
CA HIS A 741 -18.24 -67.34 9.89
C HIS A 741 -19.72 -66.98 10.13
N ALA A 742 -20.08 -66.59 11.35
CA ALA A 742 -21.44 -66.12 11.67
C ALA A 742 -21.79 -64.80 10.97
N THR A 743 -20.84 -63.85 10.91
CA THR A 743 -21.03 -62.56 10.22
C THR A 743 -21.23 -62.74 8.71
N GLN A 744 -20.49 -63.68 8.10
CA GLN A 744 -20.62 -63.99 6.68
C GLN A 744 -21.91 -64.77 6.37
N ALA A 745 -22.33 -65.69 7.26
CA ALA A 745 -23.62 -66.38 7.16
C ALA A 745 -24.82 -65.43 7.27
N MET A 746 -24.73 -64.38 8.11
CA MET A 746 -25.73 -63.31 8.17
C MET A 746 -25.76 -62.45 6.89
N ALA A 747 -24.61 -62.13 6.30
CA ALA A 747 -24.53 -61.36 5.05
C ALA A 747 -25.06 -62.13 3.83
N THR A 748 -24.99 -63.47 3.82
CA THR A 748 -25.56 -64.32 2.74
C THR A 748 -27.04 -64.64 2.90
N ARG A 749 -27.67 -64.29 4.03
CA ARG A 749 -29.12 -64.48 4.22
C ARG A 749 -29.84 -63.39 3.45
N LYS A 750 -30.29 -63.70 2.22
CA LYS A 750 -31.19 -62.85 1.41
C LYS A 750 -32.32 -62.32 2.31
N PRO A 751 -32.66 -61.01 2.29
CA PRO A 751 -33.85 -60.52 2.96
C PRO A 751 -35.07 -61.15 2.27
N SER A 752 -35.83 -61.90 3.05
CA SER A 752 -37.13 -62.43 2.66
C SER A 752 -38.13 -61.27 2.56
N GLY A 753 -38.47 -60.89 1.32
CA GLY A 753 -39.77 -60.33 0.91
C GLY A 753 -40.19 -58.95 1.46
N PRO A 754 -40.93 -58.15 0.68
CA PRO A 754 -41.42 -56.85 1.12
C PRO A 754 -42.54 -57.03 2.15
N ILE A 755 -42.41 -56.33 3.29
CA ILE A 755 -43.51 -56.15 4.24
C ILE A 755 -44.54 -55.24 3.58
N ARG A 756 -45.73 -55.79 3.39
CA ARG A 756 -46.94 -55.16 2.87
C ARG A 756 -47.42 -54.11 3.89
N GLN A 757 -47.47 -52.85 3.47
CA GLN A 757 -48.17 -51.78 4.20
C GLN A 757 -49.67 -51.90 3.93
N GLU A 758 -50.42 -52.40 4.91
CA GLU A 758 -51.83 -52.07 5.13
C GLU A 758 -51.81 -50.90 6.13
N GLY A 759 -52.36 -49.72 5.87
CA GLY A 759 -53.72 -49.44 5.45
C GLY A 759 -54.46 -48.87 6.66
N TYR A 760 -54.51 -47.55 6.79
CA TYR A 760 -55.54 -46.86 7.60
C TYR A 760 -55.75 -45.45 7.06
N SER A 761 -56.90 -45.25 6.43
CA SER A 761 -57.45 -43.96 6.02
C SER A 761 -58.33 -43.38 7.11
N ASP A 762 -58.38 -42.05 7.12
CA ASP A 762 -59.47 -41.15 7.51
C ASP A 762 -59.91 -41.05 8.97
N SER A 763 -59.64 -39.88 9.56
CA SER A 763 -60.69 -39.06 10.18
C SER A 763 -60.27 -37.58 10.25
N LEU A 764 -61.20 -36.73 9.82
CA LEU A 764 -61.14 -35.26 9.79
C LEU A 764 -61.16 -34.63 11.19
N ALA A 765 -60.49 -33.49 11.35
CA ALA A 765 -61.04 -32.28 11.99
C ALA A 765 -60.17 -31.04 11.66
N PRO A 766 -60.76 -29.86 11.36
CA PRO A 766 -60.04 -28.61 11.08
C PRO A 766 -60.02 -27.65 12.29
N GLY A 767 -59.00 -26.79 12.36
CA GLY A 767 -58.91 -25.63 13.28
C GLY A 767 -57.54 -24.97 13.12
N GLU A 768 -57.44 -23.87 12.37
CA GLU A 768 -57.46 -22.46 12.83
C GLU A 768 -56.07 -21.93 13.24
N SER A 769 -55.61 -20.93 12.46
CA SER A 769 -54.80 -19.74 12.80
C SER A 769 -53.64 -19.86 13.82
N VAL A 770 -52.42 -19.56 13.37
CA VAL A 770 -51.74 -18.23 13.38
C VAL A 770 -50.57 -18.27 12.40
#